data_AF-A0A4W6DX24-F1
#
_entry.id   AF-A0A4W6DX24-F1
#
_cell.length_a   1.000
_cell.length_b   1.000
_cell.length_c   1.000
_cell.angle_alpha   90.00
_cell.angle_beta   90.00
_cell.angle_gamma   90.00
#
_symmetry.space_group_name_H-M   'P 1'
#
loop_
_entity.id
_entity.type
_entity.pdbx_description
1 polymer ?
#
loop_
_entity_poly.entity_id
_entity_poly.type
_entity_poly.pdbx_seq_one_letter_code
_entity_poly.pdbx_strand_id
1 'polypeptide(L)'
;MCICAFCIFMSEAVKYREDCKWQNNVPRWIFFPICLLCGDITDLKKNKIRSDSDCNASRENATVTLKTCDGTFCVVYCDLSYCAKTLRKLIQQTFKQVANLNDEQCILKFLEILAPIYRYDKECFKCALGSSWVIQVELAIGPEEGISYLTDKGSTPTHLANFNQVQSIQYSATEEKDRKGMLQVNVAGAAEPLTVTTASLTMAENLADLIDGYCRLISMETHSFIVRVQKAPQKEITDDYAEIVDEEDTYTMPSTRDYEIQRDRIELGRCIGEGQFGDVHQGVYNSPDKPALPVAIKTCKNCTSDSVREKFLQEALTMRQFDHPHIVKLIGVITENPVWIIMELCTLGELRSFLQVRKYSLDLATLILFAYQLSTALAYLESKRFVHRDIAARNVLVSSVDCVMLGDFGLSRYMEDSSYYKASKGKLPIKWMAPESINFRRFTSASDVWMFGVCMWEILMYGIKPFQGVKNNDVIGRIENGERLAMPPQCPPTLYSLMTKCWSYDPSKRPRFTELKTQLSTILEEEKLQQEERLRMEMRRQVTVSWDSGGSDEAPPKPSRPGYPSPRSSEGFFSSPQHNHFPHYGIFKQPCCLQDSGCVGQAMMEERLMMQQQQMEDDQRWLEQEESFMVTLINTCKHRNIHTQAILYKHVAPPKKPPRPGAPGHPGNLASLCPVDSYNEGVKLQPQEISPPPTANLDRSNDKVYENVTGLVKAVIEMSNRIQPAAPEEYVPMVKEVGLALRTLLATVDETIPVLPASTHREIEMAQKLLNSDLAELIAKMKLAQQYVMTSLQKDYKKQMLMAAHALAVDAKNLLDVIDQSRLKMITQTRPH
;
A
#
# COMPACT_ATOMS: atom_id res chain seq x y z
N MET A 1 -0.82 14.14 -1.95
CA MET A 1 -0.25 13.54 -0.73
C MET A 1 -0.75 14.26 0.52
N CYS A 2 -0.45 15.54 0.75
CA CYS A 2 -0.67 16.18 2.07
C CYS A 2 -2.08 16.13 2.69
N ILE A 3 -3.20 16.04 1.96
CA ILE A 3 -4.53 15.84 2.59
C ILE A 3 -4.67 14.42 3.19
N CYS A 4 -4.07 13.41 2.55
CA CYS A 4 -3.98 12.07 3.15
C CYS A 4 -2.96 12.04 4.29
N ALA A 5 -1.85 12.79 4.19
CA ALA A 5 -0.92 12.95 5.30
C ALA A 5 -1.64 13.58 6.52
N PHE A 6 -2.47 14.61 6.31
CA PHE A 6 -3.31 15.22 7.35
C PHE A 6 -4.16 14.19 8.11
N CYS A 7 -4.84 13.29 7.39
CA CYS A 7 -5.66 12.22 7.98
C CYS A 7 -4.87 10.97 8.42
N ILE A 8 -3.57 10.88 8.12
CA ILE A 8 -2.69 9.78 8.56
C ILE A 8 -1.90 10.20 9.80
N PHE A 9 -1.37 11.42 9.84
CA PHE A 9 -0.69 11.99 11.01
C PHE A 9 -1.66 12.12 12.19
N MET A 10 -2.91 12.54 11.94
CA MET A 10 -4.02 12.50 12.92
C MET A 10 -4.43 11.08 13.34
N SER A 11 -3.97 10.03 12.66
CA SER A 11 -4.22 8.61 13.00
C SER A 11 -3.03 7.97 13.71
N GLU A 12 -1.80 8.34 13.34
CA GLU A 12 -0.57 7.90 14.03
C GLU A 12 -0.43 8.60 15.39
N ALA A 13 -0.80 9.87 15.49
CA ALA A 13 -0.91 10.60 16.77
C ALA A 13 -2.06 10.11 17.67
N VAL A 14 -2.99 9.31 17.13
CA VAL A 14 -3.97 8.55 17.94
C VAL A 14 -3.36 7.24 18.42
N LYS A 15 -2.69 6.46 17.56
CA LYS A 15 -2.09 5.19 17.95
C LYS A 15 -1.02 5.38 19.05
N TYR A 16 -0.15 6.38 18.91
CA TYR A 16 0.86 6.77 19.91
C TYR A 16 0.27 7.25 21.26
N ARG A 17 -1.06 7.35 21.36
CA ARG A 17 -1.81 7.76 22.56
C ARG A 17 -2.55 6.60 23.23
N GLU A 18 -2.72 5.46 22.55
CA GLU A 18 -3.35 4.26 23.12
C GLU A 18 -2.32 3.39 23.87
N ASP A 19 -1.06 3.38 23.43
CA ASP A 19 0.05 2.67 24.09
C ASP A 19 0.39 3.26 25.49
N CYS A 20 0.06 4.54 25.72
CA CYS A 20 0.29 5.25 26.97
C CYS A 20 -0.85 5.02 27.98
N LYS A 21 -0.65 4.09 28.94
CA LYS A 21 -1.62 3.69 29.99
C LYS A 21 -1.94 4.79 31.04
N TRP A 22 -2.56 5.88 30.62
CA TRP A 22 -3.16 6.89 31.51
C TRP A 22 -4.64 6.59 31.79
N GLN A 23 -4.99 6.41 33.06
CA GLN A 23 -6.34 6.02 33.46
C GLN A 23 -7.31 7.22 33.54
N ASN A 24 -8.41 7.10 32.78
CA ASN A 24 -9.67 7.85 32.89
C ASN A 24 -9.69 9.35 32.50
N ASN A 25 -10.83 9.76 31.91
CA ASN A 25 -11.24 11.14 31.62
C ASN A 25 -10.46 11.92 30.53
N VAL A 26 -10.41 11.37 29.30
CA VAL A 26 -10.18 12.17 28.07
C VAL A 26 -11.36 11.94 27.10
N PRO A 27 -11.95 12.98 26.45
CA PRO A 27 -13.15 12.79 25.62
C PRO A 27 -12.85 12.20 24.23
N ARG A 28 -13.86 11.54 23.63
CA ARG A 28 -13.80 10.89 22.31
C ARG A 28 -13.75 11.88 21.15
N TRP A 29 -12.54 12.36 20.84
CA TRP A 29 -12.23 13.12 19.63
C TRP A 29 -11.72 12.22 18.49
N ILE A 30 -11.71 12.74 17.26
CA ILE A 30 -11.07 12.13 16.07
C ILE A 30 -11.82 10.89 15.49
N PHE A 31 -13.14 10.99 15.33
CA PHE A 31 -13.87 10.24 14.29
C PHE A 31 -14.85 11.17 13.58
N PHE A 32 -14.58 11.58 12.33
CA PHE A 32 -15.58 11.84 11.25
C PHE A 32 -15.05 12.34 9.86
N PRO A 33 -13.88 13.03 9.69
CA PRO A 33 -13.62 13.82 8.47
C PRO A 33 -13.17 13.03 7.21
N ILE A 34 -13.32 11.70 7.19
CA ILE A 34 -12.81 10.85 6.09
C ILE A 34 -13.84 10.67 4.95
N CYS A 35 -15.14 10.70 5.25
CA CYS A 35 -16.18 10.27 4.29
C CYS A 35 -16.46 11.22 3.11
N LEU A 36 -16.02 12.48 3.15
CA LEU A 36 -16.36 13.49 2.12
C LEU A 36 -15.42 13.54 0.90
N LEU A 37 -14.31 12.78 0.91
CA LEU A 37 -13.30 12.80 -0.15
C LEU A 37 -13.35 11.59 -1.10
N CYS A 38 -13.98 10.48 -0.70
CA CYS A 38 -14.22 9.32 -1.57
C CYS A 38 -15.62 9.40 -2.19
N GLY A 39 -15.71 9.20 -3.51
CA GLY A 39 -16.85 9.64 -4.31
C GLY A 39 -18.08 8.74 -4.36
N ASP A 40 -18.64 8.31 -3.22
CA ASP A 40 -19.93 7.60 -3.15
C ASP A 40 -20.96 8.41 -2.35
N ILE A 41 -21.91 9.05 -3.06
CA ILE A 41 -22.98 9.87 -2.46
C ILE A 41 -24.32 9.14 -2.57
N THR A 42 -24.37 7.94 -1.97
CA THR A 42 -25.48 6.99 -2.05
C THR A 42 -26.09 6.70 -0.68
N ASP A 43 -25.31 6.24 0.30
CA ASP A 43 -25.85 5.80 1.61
C ASP A 43 -26.23 6.92 2.59
N LEU A 44 -25.74 8.16 2.41
CA LEU A 44 -26.15 9.32 3.22
C LEU A 44 -27.66 9.65 3.13
N LYS A 45 -28.42 8.99 2.25
CA LYS A 45 -29.88 9.15 2.14
C LYS A 45 -30.70 8.34 3.16
N LYS A 46 -30.11 7.40 3.91
CA LYS A 46 -30.87 6.53 4.83
C LYS A 46 -31.14 7.15 6.22
N ASN A 47 -30.18 7.89 6.78
CA ASN A 47 -30.32 8.47 8.12
C ASN A 47 -31.02 9.84 8.10
N LYS A 48 -32.35 9.79 7.90
CA LYS A 48 -33.24 10.95 7.94
C LYS A 48 -33.49 11.43 9.38
N ILE A 49 -32.53 12.17 9.95
CA ILE A 49 -32.79 13.00 11.14
C ILE A 49 -33.80 14.08 10.75
N ARG A 50 -34.79 14.32 11.61
CA ARG A 50 -35.83 15.34 11.38
C ARG A 50 -35.21 16.73 11.47
N SER A 51 -35.41 17.55 10.44
CA SER A 51 -35.30 19.00 10.52
C SER A 51 -36.63 19.56 10.99
N ASP A 52 -36.69 20.09 12.20
CA ASP A 52 -37.74 21.05 12.57
C ASP A 52 -37.48 22.40 11.86
N SER A 53 -38.48 23.27 11.84
CA SER A 53 -38.58 24.40 10.92
C SER A 53 -37.90 25.69 11.43
N ASP A 54 -37.90 26.69 10.55
CA ASP A 54 -37.78 28.12 10.87
C ASP A 54 -36.44 28.65 11.41
N CYS A 55 -35.54 28.99 10.47
CA CYS A 55 -34.74 30.21 10.60
C CYS A 55 -34.50 30.85 9.23
N ASN A 56 -35.13 32.01 8.99
CA ASN A 56 -35.06 32.76 7.74
C ASN A 56 -34.42 34.13 8.01
N ALA A 57 -33.10 34.24 7.91
CA ALA A 57 -32.36 35.46 8.28
C ALA A 57 -31.07 35.68 7.44
N SER A 58 -30.85 36.95 7.09
CA SER A 58 -29.56 37.62 6.77
C SER A 58 -28.42 36.79 6.14
N ARG A 59 -28.15 37.05 4.84
CA ARG A 59 -26.81 36.81 4.25
C ARG A 59 -25.86 37.95 4.62
N GLU A 60 -25.04 37.78 5.66
CA GLU A 60 -23.89 38.66 5.91
C GLU A 60 -22.65 37.84 6.29
N ASN A 61 -21.49 38.26 5.77
CA ASN A 61 -20.12 37.88 6.10
C ASN A 61 -19.83 36.40 6.47
N ALA A 62 -19.29 35.66 5.50
CA ALA A 62 -18.72 34.33 5.72
C ALA A 62 -17.42 34.41 6.55
N THR A 63 -17.52 34.10 7.84
CA THR A 63 -16.40 34.10 8.80
C THR A 63 -16.12 32.68 9.27
N VAL A 64 -14.86 32.23 9.23
CA VAL A 64 -14.45 30.94 9.83
C VAL A 64 -14.56 31.06 11.34
N THR A 65 -15.69 30.63 11.90
CA THR A 65 -16.05 30.91 13.29
C THR A 65 -15.83 29.67 14.15
N LEU A 66 -14.68 29.58 14.81
CA LEU A 66 -14.43 28.62 15.88
C LEU A 66 -15.29 28.99 17.10
N LYS A 67 -16.51 28.43 17.19
CA LYS A 67 -17.32 28.53 18.41
C LYS A 67 -16.94 27.42 19.38
N THR A 68 -16.23 27.79 20.44
CA THR A 68 -16.08 26.94 21.63
C THR A 68 -17.40 26.93 22.42
N CYS A 69 -18.11 25.80 22.39
CA CYS A 69 -19.15 25.50 23.38
C CYS A 69 -18.59 24.47 24.37
N ASP A 70 -18.47 24.87 25.63
CA ASP A 70 -18.26 24.01 26.82
C ASP A 70 -17.37 22.78 26.61
N GLY A 71 -16.10 23.03 26.29
CA GLY A 71 -15.03 22.01 26.21
C GLY A 71 -15.16 20.98 25.09
N THR A 72 -16.14 21.14 24.19
CA THR A 72 -16.63 20.03 23.35
C THR A 72 -16.87 20.49 21.91
N PHE A 73 -16.30 19.75 20.93
CA PHE A 73 -16.42 19.89 19.47
C PHE A 73 -15.56 20.94 18.75
N CYS A 74 -14.33 20.54 18.39
CA CYS A 74 -13.63 21.11 17.22
C CYS A 74 -14.02 20.33 15.95
N VAL A 75 -15.27 20.48 15.51
CA VAL A 75 -15.71 19.96 14.20
C VAL A 75 -15.30 20.96 13.13
N VAL A 76 -14.41 20.56 12.23
CA VAL A 76 -14.24 21.26 10.95
C VAL A 76 -15.52 21.05 10.14
N TYR A 77 -16.46 21.97 10.27
CA TYR A 77 -17.62 22.05 9.40
C TYR A 77 -17.12 22.37 7.99
N CYS A 78 -16.96 21.32 7.17
CA CYS A 78 -17.29 21.43 5.76
C CYS A 78 -18.77 21.81 5.69
N ASP A 79 -19.02 23.12 5.60
CA ASP A 79 -20.37 23.66 5.54
C ASP A 79 -21.16 22.99 4.41
N LEU A 80 -22.29 22.37 4.79
CA LEU A 80 -23.16 21.61 3.90
C LEU A 80 -23.84 22.49 2.84
N SER A 81 -23.66 23.81 2.90
CA SER A 81 -23.96 24.75 1.82
C SER A 81 -23.24 24.44 0.49
N TYR A 82 -22.08 23.77 0.53
CA TYR A 82 -21.30 23.46 -0.67
C TYR A 82 -21.74 22.17 -1.38
N CYS A 83 -22.33 22.31 -2.57
CA CYS A 83 -22.53 21.21 -3.49
C CYS A 83 -21.20 20.48 -3.77
N ALA A 84 -21.20 19.14 -3.76
CA ALA A 84 -20.00 18.31 -3.92
C ALA A 84 -19.17 18.61 -5.18
N LYS A 85 -19.79 19.08 -6.28
CA LYS A 85 -19.08 19.53 -7.48
C LYS A 85 -18.28 20.81 -7.26
N THR A 86 -18.78 21.72 -6.41
CA THR A 86 -18.10 22.96 -6.00
C THR A 86 -16.99 22.66 -5.01
N LEU A 87 -17.26 21.84 -3.99
CA LEU A 87 -16.26 21.40 -3.01
C LEU A 87 -15.06 20.72 -3.68
N ARG A 88 -15.31 19.81 -4.65
CA ARG A 88 -14.25 19.18 -5.45
C ARG A 88 -13.37 20.21 -6.18
N LYS A 89 -13.98 21.24 -6.80
CA LYS A 89 -13.24 22.31 -7.48
C LYS A 89 -12.40 23.15 -6.52
N LEU A 90 -12.95 23.51 -5.36
CA LEU A 90 -12.26 24.28 -4.33
C LEU A 90 -11.01 23.52 -3.84
N ILE A 91 -11.18 22.24 -3.48
CA ILE A 91 -10.07 21.37 -3.05
C ILE A 91 -9.02 21.22 -4.16
N GLN A 92 -9.43 21.06 -5.43
CA GLN A 92 -8.51 21.02 -6.57
C GLN A 92 -7.78 22.34 -6.84
N GLN A 93 -8.35 23.49 -6.47
CA GLN A 93 -7.70 24.79 -6.60
C GLN A 93 -6.69 25.02 -5.46
N THR A 94 -7.10 24.81 -4.21
CA THR A 94 -6.21 24.96 -3.04
C THR A 94 -5.06 23.95 -3.06
N PHE A 95 -5.31 22.68 -3.43
CA PHE A 95 -4.26 21.66 -3.45
C PHE A 95 -3.09 22.00 -4.39
N LYS A 96 -3.31 22.75 -5.48
CA LYS A 96 -2.23 23.20 -6.38
C LYS A 96 -1.17 24.06 -5.69
N GLN A 97 -1.54 24.77 -4.63
CA GLN A 97 -0.61 25.63 -3.87
C GLN A 97 0.36 24.83 -2.99
N VAL A 98 0.00 23.59 -2.64
CA VAL A 98 0.78 22.69 -1.77
C VAL A 98 1.25 21.41 -2.48
N ALA A 99 1.00 21.27 -3.78
CA ALA A 99 1.24 20.03 -4.52
C ALA A 99 2.72 19.61 -4.62
N ASN A 100 3.64 20.57 -4.48
CA ASN A 100 5.08 20.37 -4.59
C ASN A 100 5.80 20.30 -3.23
N LEU A 101 5.08 20.41 -2.12
CA LEU A 101 5.67 20.37 -0.78
C LEU A 101 5.94 18.92 -0.35
N ASN A 102 7.05 18.70 0.36
CA ASN A 102 7.30 17.46 1.08
C ASN A 102 6.53 17.43 2.42
N ASP A 103 6.55 16.30 3.13
CA ASP A 103 5.74 16.11 4.35
C ASP A 103 6.12 17.10 5.47
N GLU A 104 7.41 17.38 5.65
CA GLU A 104 7.94 18.36 6.62
C GLU A 104 7.49 19.79 6.30
N GLN A 105 7.58 20.20 5.03
CA GLN A 105 7.08 21.49 4.55
C GLN A 105 5.56 21.61 4.69
N CYS A 106 4.81 20.51 4.49
CA CYS A 106 3.36 20.49 4.73
C CYS A 106 3.02 20.61 6.23
N ILE A 107 3.83 20.05 7.15
CA ILE A 107 3.66 20.22 8.60
C ILE A 107 3.96 21.67 9.00
N LEU A 108 5.12 22.22 8.60
CA LEU A 108 5.49 23.60 8.90
C LEU A 108 4.46 24.60 8.35
N LYS A 109 3.99 24.39 7.12
CA LYS A 109 2.96 25.26 6.50
C LYS A 109 1.59 25.12 7.17
N PHE A 110 1.26 23.97 7.75
CA PHE A 110 0.06 23.81 8.57
C PHE A 110 0.18 24.59 9.88
N LEU A 111 1.30 24.48 10.60
CA LEU A 111 1.53 25.21 11.85
C LEU A 111 1.52 26.73 11.63
N GLU A 112 2.16 27.21 10.56
CA GLU A 112 2.11 28.63 10.13
C GLU A 112 0.67 29.15 9.93
N ILE A 113 -0.20 28.33 9.30
CA ILE A 113 -1.60 28.68 9.05
C ILE A 113 -2.46 28.55 10.32
N LEU A 114 -2.11 27.65 11.25
CA LEU A 114 -2.84 27.41 12.48
C LEU A 114 -2.57 28.48 13.55
N ALA A 115 -1.32 28.92 13.71
CA ALA A 115 -0.88 29.83 14.77
C ALA A 115 -1.74 31.10 14.97
N PRO A 116 -2.16 31.84 13.92
CA PRO A 116 -3.02 33.03 14.10
C PRO A 116 -4.49 32.69 14.41
N ILE A 117 -4.90 31.43 14.28
CA ILE A 117 -6.28 30.96 14.49
C ILE A 117 -6.42 30.26 15.85
N TYR A 118 -5.39 29.52 16.27
CA TYR A 118 -5.34 28.77 17.51
C TYR A 118 -3.90 28.74 18.04
N ARG A 119 -3.70 29.27 19.26
CA ARG A 119 -2.41 29.31 19.95
C ARG A 119 -2.08 27.95 20.56
N TYR A 120 -1.68 27.00 19.70
CA TYR A 120 -1.22 25.66 20.09
C TYR A 120 0.11 25.68 20.88
N ASP A 121 0.78 26.82 20.91
CA ASP A 121 2.04 27.08 21.61
C ASP A 121 1.87 27.26 23.13
N LYS A 122 0.64 27.47 23.64
CA LYS A 122 0.41 27.69 25.07
C LYS A 122 -0.92 27.14 25.56
N GLU A 123 -0.93 26.69 26.80
CA GLU A 123 -2.14 26.22 27.48
C GLU A 123 -2.71 27.33 28.37
N CYS A 124 -4.05 27.48 28.35
CA CYS A 124 -4.76 28.53 29.08
C CYS A 124 -5.73 27.92 30.11
N PHE A 125 -5.60 28.35 31.37
CA PHE A 125 -6.30 27.80 32.52
C PHE A 125 -7.06 28.88 33.28
N LYS A 126 -8.34 28.63 33.58
CA LYS A 126 -9.12 29.52 34.44
C LYS A 126 -8.87 29.18 35.90
N CYS A 127 -8.33 30.14 36.64
CA CYS A 127 -7.92 29.99 38.03
C CYS A 127 -7.98 31.35 38.74
N ALA A 128 -7.64 31.37 40.03
CA ALA A 128 -7.56 32.60 40.79
C ALA A 128 -6.16 32.81 41.38
N LEU A 129 -5.59 34.00 41.19
CA LEU A 129 -4.24 34.37 41.59
C LEU A 129 -4.24 35.07 42.96
N GLY A 130 -3.28 34.77 43.82
CA GLY A 130 -2.99 35.51 45.05
C GLY A 130 -3.19 34.73 46.35
N SER A 131 -2.50 35.18 47.41
CA SER A 131 -2.50 34.58 48.77
C SER A 131 -3.59 35.16 49.67
N SER A 132 -3.64 36.49 49.79
CA SER A 132 -4.60 37.22 50.66
C SER A 132 -5.67 38.01 49.90
N TRP A 133 -5.41 38.38 48.64
CA TRP A 133 -6.34 39.03 47.74
C TRP A 133 -6.41 38.21 46.46
N VAL A 134 -7.57 37.61 46.18
CA VAL A 134 -7.73 36.57 45.17
C VAL A 134 -8.43 37.13 43.93
N ILE A 135 -7.74 37.12 42.78
CA ILE A 135 -8.22 37.69 41.51
C ILE A 135 -8.46 36.56 40.51
N GLN A 136 -9.66 36.48 39.93
CA GLN A 136 -9.97 35.52 38.86
C GLN A 136 -9.26 35.92 37.56
N VAL A 137 -8.53 34.99 36.94
CA VAL A 137 -7.67 35.21 35.76
C VAL A 137 -7.70 34.01 34.80
N GLU A 138 -7.27 34.22 33.56
CA GLU A 138 -6.92 33.16 32.62
C GLU A 138 -5.39 33.08 32.56
N LEU A 139 -4.79 32.13 33.30
CA LEU A 139 -3.35 31.88 33.34
C LEU A 139 -2.91 31.20 32.05
N ALA A 140 -1.90 31.74 31.38
CA ALA A 140 -1.34 31.22 30.14
C ALA A 140 0.10 30.74 30.36
N ILE A 141 0.39 29.51 29.95
CA ILE A 141 1.68 28.84 30.14
C ILE A 141 2.18 28.32 28.79
N GLY A 142 3.35 28.80 28.35
CA GLY A 142 3.99 28.39 27.10
C GLY A 142 5.41 28.96 26.96
N PRO A 143 6.22 28.46 26.00
CA PRO A 143 7.66 28.72 25.96
C PRO A 143 8.00 30.18 25.63
N GLU A 144 7.19 30.84 24.79
CA GLU A 144 7.40 32.23 24.35
C GLU A 144 7.00 33.28 25.41
N GLU A 145 6.12 32.94 26.35
CA GLU A 145 5.50 33.90 27.28
C GLU A 145 5.69 33.52 28.77
N GLY A 146 6.37 32.40 29.04
CA GLY A 146 6.64 31.90 30.38
C GLY A 146 5.37 31.51 31.13
N ILE A 147 5.31 31.89 32.40
CA ILE A 147 4.10 31.91 33.22
C ILE A 147 3.54 33.34 33.18
N SER A 148 2.38 33.52 32.54
CA SER A 148 1.70 34.82 32.36
C SER A 148 0.20 34.70 32.70
N TYR A 149 -0.50 35.82 32.90
CA TYR A 149 -1.96 35.83 33.06
C TYR A 149 -2.67 36.90 32.24
N LEU A 150 -3.93 36.66 31.93
CA LEU A 150 -4.85 37.60 31.29
C LEU A 150 -6.02 37.90 32.24
N THR A 151 -6.47 39.15 32.27
CA THR A 151 -7.75 39.52 32.93
C THR A 151 -8.93 39.33 31.97
N ASP A 152 -8.71 39.64 30.69
CA ASP A 152 -9.75 39.70 29.67
C ASP A 152 -9.31 39.04 28.36
N LYS A 153 -10.27 38.48 27.61
CA LYS A 153 -10.02 37.84 26.32
C LYS A 153 -9.61 38.86 25.25
N GLY A 154 -8.31 39.00 25.04
CA GLY A 154 -7.70 40.00 24.15
C GLY A 154 -6.86 41.05 24.87
N SER A 155 -6.74 40.99 26.21
CA SER A 155 -5.72 41.73 26.95
C SER A 155 -4.31 41.24 26.61
N THR A 156 -3.31 42.14 26.69
CA THR A 156 -1.89 41.74 26.63
C THR A 156 -1.55 40.93 27.89
N PRO A 157 -0.99 39.72 27.76
CA PRO A 157 -0.63 38.90 28.92
C PRO A 157 0.35 39.61 29.85
N THR A 158 0.04 39.62 31.14
CA THR A 158 0.91 40.14 32.20
C THR A 158 1.83 39.01 32.66
N HIS A 159 3.13 39.17 32.41
CA HIS A 159 4.13 38.18 32.78
C HIS A 159 4.35 38.11 34.30
N LEU A 160 4.46 36.89 34.83
CA LEU A 160 4.69 36.61 36.25
C LEU A 160 6.09 36.07 36.50
N ALA A 161 6.52 35.07 35.73
CA ALA A 161 7.83 34.43 35.88
C ALA A 161 8.24 33.65 34.62
N ASN A 162 9.55 33.53 34.40
CA ASN A 162 10.12 32.57 33.44
C ASN A 162 10.39 31.23 34.15
N PHE A 163 10.35 30.13 33.41
CA PHE A 163 10.56 28.78 33.97
C PHE A 163 11.94 28.60 34.62
N ASN A 164 12.98 29.26 34.10
CA ASN A 164 14.32 29.28 34.68
C ASN A 164 14.43 30.10 35.99
N GLN A 165 13.36 30.77 36.43
CA GLN A 165 13.28 31.43 37.73
C GLN A 165 12.55 30.58 38.77
N VAL A 166 11.92 29.46 38.39
CA VAL A 166 11.21 28.57 39.32
C VAL A 166 12.21 27.78 40.15
N GLN A 167 12.07 27.82 41.47
CA GLN A 167 12.95 27.14 42.42
C GLN A 167 12.33 25.86 42.99
N SER A 168 11.01 25.85 43.20
CA SER A 168 10.28 24.68 43.68
C SER A 168 8.77 24.84 43.44
N ILE A 169 8.10 23.71 43.23
CA ILE A 169 6.67 23.64 42.96
C ILE A 169 6.02 22.81 44.07
N GLN A 170 4.89 23.28 44.59
CA GLN A 170 4.08 22.58 45.59
C GLN A 170 2.62 22.65 45.18
N TYR A 171 1.86 21.59 45.45
CA TYR A 171 0.42 21.58 45.26
C TYR A 171 -0.28 20.85 46.40
N SER A 172 -1.53 21.23 46.68
CA SER A 172 -2.33 20.67 47.76
C SER A 172 -3.83 20.85 47.49
N ALA A 173 -4.67 20.17 48.28
CA ALA A 173 -6.09 20.47 48.33
C ALA A 173 -6.35 21.54 49.41
N THR A 174 -7.21 22.51 49.11
CA THR A 174 -7.64 23.50 50.11
C THR A 174 -8.46 22.83 51.21
N GLU A 175 -8.35 23.30 52.46
CA GLU A 175 -9.15 22.79 53.60
C GLU A 175 -10.65 23.15 53.53
N GLU A 176 -11.06 23.96 52.54
CA GLU A 176 -12.47 24.28 52.28
C GLU A 176 -13.28 23.06 51.78
N LYS A 177 -14.59 23.09 52.04
CA LYS A 177 -15.55 22.05 51.60
C LYS A 177 -15.58 21.80 50.08
N ASP A 178 -15.11 22.76 49.28
CA ASP A 178 -15.25 22.77 47.82
C ASP A 178 -14.22 21.89 47.08
N ARG A 179 -13.21 21.31 47.77
CA ARG A 179 -12.14 20.48 47.17
C ARG A 179 -11.34 21.17 46.03
N LYS A 180 -11.17 22.50 46.12
CA LYS A 180 -10.33 23.28 45.21
C LYS A 180 -8.87 22.81 45.31
N GLY A 181 -8.13 22.97 44.22
CA GLY A 181 -6.68 22.78 44.24
C GLY A 181 -5.99 24.10 44.59
N MET A 182 -4.85 24.01 45.26
CA MET A 182 -3.91 25.12 45.42
C MET A 182 -2.56 24.70 44.85
N LEU A 183 -1.98 25.56 44.03
CA LEU A 183 -0.63 25.45 43.49
C LEU A 183 0.20 26.61 44.05
N GLN A 184 1.42 26.34 44.48
CA GLN A 184 2.36 27.34 44.96
C GLN A 184 3.71 27.15 44.25
N VAL A 185 4.15 28.17 43.52
CA VAL A 185 5.40 28.17 42.76
C VAL A 185 6.34 29.16 43.41
N ASN A 186 7.46 28.67 43.95
CA ASN A 186 8.51 29.53 44.48
C ASN A 186 9.36 30.07 43.33
N VAL A 187 9.56 31.39 43.28
CA VAL A 187 10.23 32.09 42.16
C VAL A 187 11.40 32.91 42.68
N ALA A 188 12.56 32.75 42.04
CA ALA A 188 13.80 33.42 42.40
C ALA A 188 13.65 34.95 42.38
N GLY A 189 13.80 35.57 43.56
CA GLY A 189 13.66 37.02 43.74
C GLY A 189 12.25 37.50 44.14
N ALA A 190 11.26 36.62 44.20
CA ALA A 190 9.95 36.94 44.77
C ALA A 190 9.99 36.88 46.32
N ALA A 191 9.19 37.73 46.98
CA ALA A 191 9.08 37.77 48.44
C ALA A 191 8.04 36.79 49.01
N GLU A 192 7.05 36.41 48.20
CA GLU A 192 6.04 35.37 48.48
C GLU A 192 5.97 34.41 47.28
N PRO A 193 5.65 33.12 47.48
CA PRO A 193 5.45 32.17 46.38
C PRO A 193 4.18 32.50 45.59
N LEU A 194 4.26 32.39 44.25
CA LEU A 194 3.14 32.58 43.35
C LEU A 194 2.05 31.53 43.65
N THR A 195 0.96 31.99 44.27
CA THR A 195 -0.14 31.13 44.72
C THR A 195 -1.30 31.20 43.74
N VAL A 196 -1.75 30.03 43.27
CA VAL A 196 -2.80 29.86 42.26
C VAL A 196 -3.85 28.87 42.80
N THR A 197 -5.09 29.33 42.96
CA THR A 197 -6.24 28.50 43.33
C THR A 197 -6.95 28.01 42.08
N THR A 198 -7.19 26.70 41.98
CA THR A 198 -7.80 26.03 40.82
C THR A 198 -9.14 25.38 41.18
N ALA A 199 -9.93 25.02 40.16
CA ALA A 199 -11.24 24.39 40.36
C ALA A 199 -11.17 22.97 40.99
N SER A 200 -10.01 22.30 40.99
CA SER A 200 -9.84 20.97 41.58
C SER A 200 -8.36 20.63 41.83
N LEU A 201 -8.10 19.73 42.77
CA LEU A 201 -6.74 19.19 43.02
C LEU A 201 -6.06 18.73 41.72
N THR A 202 -6.76 17.97 40.87
CA THR A 202 -6.23 17.48 39.58
C THR A 202 -5.84 18.59 38.61
N MET A 203 -6.50 19.76 38.67
CA MET A 203 -6.08 20.91 37.88
C MET A 203 -4.79 21.56 38.44
N ALA A 204 -4.59 21.53 39.76
CA ALA A 204 -3.32 21.95 40.35
C ALA A 204 -2.19 20.94 40.09
N GLU A 205 -2.49 19.64 40.06
CA GLU A 205 -1.57 18.56 39.66
C GLU A 205 -1.10 18.73 38.21
N ASN A 206 -2.03 18.90 37.26
CA ASN A 206 -1.69 19.11 35.85
C ASN A 206 -0.87 20.40 35.63
N LEU A 207 -1.20 21.49 36.33
CA LEU A 207 -0.40 22.73 36.28
C LEU A 207 1.00 22.56 36.88
N ALA A 208 1.13 21.80 37.97
CA ALA A 208 2.42 21.49 38.56
C ALA A 208 3.31 20.69 37.60
N ASP A 209 2.76 19.65 36.95
CA ASP A 209 3.49 18.81 35.98
C ASP A 209 3.85 19.58 34.70
N LEU A 210 2.97 20.45 34.20
CA LEU A 210 3.25 21.31 33.04
C LEU A 210 4.41 22.27 33.32
N ILE A 211 4.40 22.96 34.47
CA ILE A 211 5.48 23.88 34.86
C ILE A 211 6.78 23.10 35.11
N ASP A 212 6.71 21.98 35.84
CA ASP A 212 7.86 21.09 36.09
C ASP A 212 8.50 20.58 34.79
N GLY A 213 7.68 20.20 33.80
CA GLY A 213 8.11 19.79 32.48
C GLY A 213 8.86 20.90 31.72
N TYR A 214 8.34 22.12 31.73
CA TYR A 214 9.04 23.27 31.14
C TYR A 214 10.33 23.64 31.89
N CYS A 215 10.34 23.58 33.24
CA CYS A 215 11.53 23.82 34.05
C CYS A 215 12.63 22.79 33.73
N ARG A 216 12.30 21.50 33.72
CA ARG A 216 13.23 20.42 33.32
C ARG A 216 13.74 20.60 31.89
N LEU A 217 12.86 20.92 30.95
CA LEU A 217 13.21 21.10 29.53
C LEU A 217 14.18 22.28 29.32
N ILE A 218 13.95 23.41 30.00
CA ILE A 218 14.71 24.66 29.81
C ILE A 218 16.02 24.66 30.61
N SER A 219 16.03 24.12 31.83
CA SER A 219 17.25 23.97 32.65
C SER A 219 18.10 22.76 32.25
N MET A 220 17.58 21.89 31.36
CA MET A 220 18.17 20.59 30.97
C MET A 220 18.34 19.61 32.15
N GLU A 221 17.45 19.70 33.14
CA GLU A 221 17.51 18.89 34.36
C GLU A 221 16.56 17.70 34.32
N THR A 222 16.99 16.56 34.89
CA THR A 222 16.18 15.33 34.94
C THR A 222 15.39 15.16 36.22
N HIS A 223 15.67 15.96 37.26
CA HIS A 223 15.00 15.90 38.54
C HIS A 223 13.76 16.81 38.58
N SER A 224 12.74 16.44 39.35
CA SER A 224 11.51 17.21 39.46
C SER A 224 11.63 18.33 40.50
N PHE A 225 11.09 19.49 40.16
CA PHE A 225 10.94 20.66 41.02
C PHE A 225 9.75 20.50 41.99
N ILE A 226 8.90 19.49 41.80
CA ILE A 226 7.72 19.21 42.64
C ILE A 226 8.15 18.59 43.96
N VAL A 227 7.95 19.31 45.06
CA VAL A 227 8.32 18.86 46.41
C VAL A 227 7.30 17.84 46.92
N ARG A 228 7.58 16.55 46.68
CA ARG A 228 6.73 15.43 47.14
C ARG A 228 6.87 15.22 48.65
N VAL A 229 5.78 15.42 49.40
CA VAL A 229 5.71 15.07 50.82
C VAL A 229 5.85 13.55 50.98
N GLN A 230 6.87 13.09 51.72
CA GLN A 230 7.19 11.66 51.86
C GLN A 230 6.01 10.87 52.44
N LYS A 231 5.59 9.80 51.73
CA LYS A 231 4.45 8.96 52.13
C LYS A 231 4.80 7.48 52.06
N ALA A 232 5.59 7.05 53.05
CA ALA A 232 6.16 5.69 53.23
C ALA A 232 7.20 5.30 52.16
N PRO A 233 8.14 4.38 52.48
CA PRO A 233 9.05 3.83 51.48
C PRO A 233 8.25 2.96 50.50
N GLN A 234 8.20 3.36 49.22
CA GLN A 234 7.90 2.43 48.15
C GLN A 234 9.02 1.38 48.12
N LYS A 235 8.66 0.12 47.86
CA LYS A 235 9.67 -0.92 47.60
C LYS A 235 10.54 -0.50 46.42
N GLU A 236 11.82 -0.85 46.47
CA GLU A 236 12.68 -0.83 45.29
C GLU A 236 12.02 -1.70 44.21
N ILE A 237 11.60 -1.08 43.11
CA ILE A 237 11.17 -1.78 41.91
C ILE A 237 12.45 -2.11 41.14
N THR A 238 12.99 -3.29 41.39
CA THR A 238 13.95 -3.91 40.47
C THR A 238 13.19 -4.35 39.22
N ASP A 239 13.76 -4.06 38.04
CA ASP A 239 13.15 -4.18 36.70
C ASP A 239 11.99 -3.22 36.39
N ASP A 240 12.34 -1.97 36.04
CA ASP A 240 11.54 -1.08 35.17
C ASP A 240 11.58 -1.56 33.69
N TYR A 241 11.47 -2.88 33.45
CA TYR A 241 11.54 -3.46 32.11
C TYR A 241 10.23 -3.26 31.34
N ALA A 242 10.24 -2.32 30.39
CA ALA A 242 9.12 -2.04 29.49
C ALA A 242 9.49 -2.40 28.04
N GLU A 243 9.04 -3.57 27.58
CA GLU A 243 9.14 -3.97 26.17
C GLU A 243 8.03 -3.30 25.35
N ILE A 244 8.40 -2.67 24.24
CA ILE A 244 7.44 -2.13 23.26
C ILE A 244 6.99 -3.29 22.37
N VAL A 245 5.84 -3.88 22.71
CA VAL A 245 5.26 -4.99 21.94
C VAL A 245 4.69 -4.46 20.62
N ASP A 246 5.37 -4.76 19.51
CA ASP A 246 4.92 -4.42 18.16
C ASP A 246 3.62 -5.18 17.79
N GLU A 247 2.48 -4.51 18.04
CA GLU A 247 1.11 -4.88 17.67
C GLU A 247 0.50 -5.99 18.55
N GLU A 248 -0.27 -5.61 19.59
CA GLU A 248 -1.21 -6.48 20.33
C GLU A 248 -2.46 -6.81 19.48
N ASP A 249 -2.22 -7.34 18.27
CA ASP A 249 -3.25 -7.80 17.34
C ASP A 249 -4.07 -8.91 18.03
N THR A 250 -5.36 -8.65 18.29
CA THR A 250 -6.19 -9.51 19.17
C THR A 250 -6.70 -10.79 18.47
N TYR A 251 -5.83 -11.51 17.78
CA TYR A 251 -6.12 -12.76 17.08
C TYR A 251 -5.95 -13.96 18.01
N THR A 252 -6.96 -14.19 18.87
CA THR A 252 -7.09 -15.43 19.64
C THR A 252 -7.23 -16.63 18.68
N MET A 253 -6.10 -17.25 18.32
CA MET A 253 -5.98 -18.37 17.40
C MET A 253 -7.08 -19.43 17.62
N PRO A 254 -8.06 -19.58 16.72
CA PRO A 254 -9.07 -20.63 16.82
C PRO A 254 -8.36 -21.98 16.73
N SER A 255 -8.53 -22.83 17.76
CA SER A 255 -7.65 -23.97 18.03
C SER A 255 -7.31 -24.79 16.78
N THR A 256 -6.02 -24.93 16.48
CA THR A 256 -5.51 -25.58 15.26
C THR A 256 -5.77 -27.08 15.17
N ARG A 257 -6.31 -27.69 16.23
CA ARG A 257 -6.53 -29.14 16.43
C ARG A 257 -7.08 -29.90 15.22
N ASP A 258 -7.99 -29.32 14.44
CA ASP A 258 -8.59 -29.97 13.27
C ASP A 258 -7.65 -30.05 12.04
N TYR A 259 -6.54 -29.30 12.06
CA TYR A 259 -5.54 -29.19 11.00
C TYR A 259 -4.11 -29.46 11.50
N GLU A 260 -3.93 -29.84 12.76
CA GLU A 260 -2.63 -30.13 13.36
C GLU A 260 -2.10 -31.48 12.84
N ILE A 261 -0.91 -31.48 12.26
CA ILE A 261 -0.25 -32.67 11.73
C ILE A 261 0.88 -33.08 12.69
N GLN A 262 1.02 -34.37 12.96
CA GLN A 262 2.17 -34.90 13.71
C GLN A 262 3.40 -34.94 12.79
N ARG A 263 4.54 -34.40 13.23
CA ARG A 263 5.75 -34.21 12.40
C ARG A 263 6.35 -35.52 11.87
N ASP A 264 6.21 -36.60 12.62
CA ASP A 264 6.60 -37.97 12.25
C ASP A 264 5.89 -38.51 11.00
N ARG A 265 4.73 -37.94 10.64
CA ARG A 265 3.97 -38.27 9.42
C ARG A 265 4.44 -37.53 8.18
N ILE A 266 5.45 -36.65 8.28
CA ILE A 266 5.95 -35.83 7.17
C ILE A 266 7.39 -36.24 6.82
N GLU A 267 7.56 -36.84 5.64
CA GLU A 267 8.87 -37.05 5.02
C GLU A 267 9.31 -35.76 4.31
N LEU A 268 10.26 -35.03 4.91
CA LEU A 268 10.84 -33.81 4.34
C LEU A 268 11.82 -34.16 3.22
N GLY A 269 11.52 -33.76 1.98
CA GLY A 269 12.38 -33.90 0.81
C GLY A 269 13.25 -32.67 0.54
N ARG A 270 13.69 -32.51 -0.71
CA ARG A 270 14.52 -31.36 -1.15
C ARG A 270 13.78 -30.03 -1.07
N CYS A 271 14.52 -28.94 -0.90
CA CYS A 271 14.04 -27.58 -1.17
C CYS A 271 13.63 -27.44 -2.65
N ILE A 272 12.54 -26.69 -2.90
CA ILE A 272 11.96 -26.40 -4.22
C ILE A 272 11.74 -24.90 -4.46
N GLY A 273 11.93 -24.04 -3.45
CA GLY A 273 11.84 -22.58 -3.58
C GLY A 273 12.08 -21.85 -2.26
N GLU A 274 12.30 -20.54 -2.32
CA GLU A 274 12.54 -19.68 -1.15
C GLU A 274 11.37 -18.70 -0.99
N GLY A 275 10.82 -18.60 0.23
CA GLY A 275 9.76 -17.66 0.59
C GLY A 275 10.21 -16.64 1.64
N GLN A 276 9.40 -15.60 1.89
CA GLN A 276 9.73 -14.49 2.79
C GLN A 276 10.16 -14.92 4.21
N PHE A 277 9.59 -16.01 4.73
CA PHE A 277 9.83 -16.49 6.10
C PHE A 277 10.79 -17.69 6.18
N GLY A 278 11.17 -18.28 5.04
CA GLY A 278 11.93 -19.52 4.98
C GLY A 278 11.65 -20.35 3.72
N ASP A 279 12.19 -21.56 3.69
CA ASP A 279 12.26 -22.38 2.48
C ASP A 279 11.00 -23.23 2.27
N VAL A 280 10.62 -23.42 1.02
CA VAL A 280 9.58 -24.36 0.59
C VAL A 280 10.25 -25.65 0.14
N HIS A 281 9.88 -26.77 0.74
CA HIS A 281 10.36 -28.10 0.39
C HIS A 281 9.24 -28.93 -0.27
N GLN A 282 9.60 -29.89 -1.12
CA GLN A 282 8.68 -30.99 -1.42
C GLN A 282 8.78 -32.06 -0.32
N GLY A 283 7.72 -32.82 -0.11
CA GLY A 283 7.72 -33.95 0.82
C GLY A 283 6.54 -34.89 0.61
N VAL A 284 6.37 -35.83 1.53
CA VAL A 284 5.28 -36.81 1.52
C VAL A 284 4.57 -36.79 2.88
N TYR A 285 3.24 -36.76 2.86
CA TYR A 285 2.40 -36.89 4.05
C TYR A 285 1.79 -38.29 4.14
N ASN A 286 2.16 -39.01 5.19
CA ASN A 286 1.72 -40.36 5.50
C ASN A 286 0.50 -40.31 6.44
N SER A 287 -0.69 -40.35 5.87
CA SER A 287 -1.95 -40.43 6.61
C SER A 287 -2.29 -41.89 6.94
N PRO A 288 -2.80 -42.22 8.15
CA PRO A 288 -3.13 -43.61 8.49
C PRO A 288 -4.19 -44.25 7.60
N ASP A 289 -5.18 -43.46 7.16
CA ASP A 289 -6.39 -43.94 6.47
C ASP A 289 -6.38 -43.68 4.95
N LYS A 290 -5.26 -43.17 4.40
CA LYS A 290 -5.16 -42.72 3.00
C LYS A 290 -3.77 -43.03 2.42
N PRO A 291 -3.64 -43.23 1.10
CA PRO A 291 -2.33 -43.36 0.45
C PRO A 291 -1.47 -42.11 0.70
N ALA A 292 -0.15 -42.32 0.70
CA ALA A 292 0.86 -41.29 0.89
C ALA A 292 0.69 -40.13 -0.12
N LEU A 293 0.59 -38.90 0.38
CA LEU A 293 0.23 -37.71 -0.40
C LEU A 293 1.46 -36.82 -0.65
N PRO A 294 1.81 -36.50 -1.91
CA PRO A 294 2.83 -35.50 -2.20
C PRO A 294 2.41 -34.10 -1.73
N VAL A 295 3.25 -33.45 -0.92
CA VAL A 295 2.97 -32.16 -0.29
C VAL A 295 4.09 -31.13 -0.49
N ALA A 296 3.73 -29.86 -0.46
CA ALA A 296 4.64 -28.74 -0.32
C ALA A 296 4.69 -28.29 1.15
N ILE A 297 5.89 -28.08 1.68
CA ILE A 297 6.16 -27.82 3.09
C ILE A 297 6.85 -26.46 3.19
N LYS A 298 6.10 -25.42 3.57
CA LYS A 298 6.65 -24.07 3.82
C LYS A 298 7.22 -24.05 5.23
N THR A 299 8.50 -23.71 5.37
CA THR A 299 9.22 -23.68 6.65
C THR A 299 9.43 -22.25 7.12
N CYS A 300 9.43 -22.05 8.45
CA CYS A 300 9.80 -20.78 9.07
C CYS A 300 11.24 -20.86 9.63
N LYS A 301 12.17 -20.04 9.12
CA LYS A 301 13.57 -20.00 9.60
C LYS A 301 13.71 -19.33 10.97
N ASN A 302 12.95 -18.24 11.20
CA ASN A 302 13.13 -17.36 12.35
C ASN A 302 11.85 -17.27 13.25
N CYS A 303 11.16 -18.40 13.50
CA CYS A 303 9.99 -18.45 14.39
C CYS A 303 10.35 -18.46 15.89
N THR A 304 11.34 -17.65 16.28
CA THR A 304 11.78 -17.45 17.67
C THR A 304 10.95 -16.42 18.42
N SER A 305 10.33 -15.46 17.72
CA SER A 305 9.37 -14.52 18.29
C SER A 305 7.94 -14.88 17.90
N ASP A 306 7.03 -14.71 18.86
CA ASP A 306 5.62 -15.08 18.71
C ASP A 306 4.92 -14.30 17.59
N SER A 307 5.23 -13.01 17.42
CA SER A 307 4.69 -12.16 16.34
C SER A 307 5.12 -12.60 14.94
N VAL A 308 6.31 -13.20 14.78
CA VAL A 308 6.75 -13.79 13.50
C VAL A 308 6.05 -15.14 13.27
N ARG A 309 5.89 -15.96 14.31
CA ARG A 309 5.13 -17.23 14.25
C ARG A 309 3.67 -16.98 13.85
N GLU A 310 3.03 -15.98 14.44
CA GLU A 310 1.66 -15.58 14.12
C GLU A 310 1.54 -15.04 12.69
N LYS A 311 2.40 -14.08 12.30
CA LYS A 311 2.39 -13.50 10.95
C LYS A 311 2.71 -14.54 9.86
N PHE A 312 3.36 -15.66 10.20
CA PHE A 312 3.50 -16.85 9.36
C PHE A 312 2.23 -17.72 9.33
N LEU A 313 1.71 -18.14 10.49
CA LEU A 313 0.51 -18.99 10.59
C LEU A 313 -0.77 -18.33 10.06
N GLN A 314 -0.83 -17.00 10.02
CA GLN A 314 -1.92 -16.24 9.43
C GLN A 314 -2.17 -16.60 7.95
N GLU A 315 -1.14 -17.03 7.21
CA GLU A 315 -1.29 -17.52 5.84
C GLU A 315 -2.12 -18.82 5.81
N ALA A 316 -1.82 -19.77 6.70
CA ALA A 316 -2.58 -21.01 6.84
C ALA A 316 -4.02 -20.76 7.33
N LEU A 317 -4.23 -19.90 8.34
CA LEU A 317 -5.58 -19.50 8.80
C LEU A 317 -6.44 -18.90 7.67
N THR A 318 -5.79 -18.21 6.74
CA THR A 318 -6.42 -17.61 5.57
C THR A 318 -6.78 -18.69 4.54
N MET A 319 -5.83 -19.56 4.18
CA MET A 319 -6.04 -20.68 3.25
C MET A 319 -7.10 -21.67 3.73
N ARG A 320 -7.24 -21.88 5.05
CA ARG A 320 -8.24 -22.77 5.69
C ARG A 320 -9.69 -22.44 5.32
N GLN A 321 -9.96 -21.25 4.78
CA GLN A 321 -11.30 -20.76 4.44
C GLN A 321 -11.69 -21.02 2.97
N PHE A 322 -10.76 -21.54 2.17
CA PHE A 322 -10.90 -21.74 0.74
C PHE A 322 -10.89 -23.23 0.37
N ASP A 323 -11.83 -23.61 -0.48
CA ASP A 323 -11.90 -24.91 -1.14
C ASP A 323 -12.39 -24.69 -2.57
N HIS A 324 -11.47 -24.81 -3.53
CA HIS A 324 -11.69 -24.47 -4.94
C HIS A 324 -10.58 -25.12 -5.81
N PRO A 325 -10.89 -25.77 -6.96
CA PRO A 325 -9.94 -26.59 -7.71
C PRO A 325 -8.73 -25.85 -8.31
N HIS A 326 -8.78 -24.51 -8.36
CA HIS A 326 -7.69 -23.65 -8.84
C HIS A 326 -7.12 -22.73 -7.75
N ILE A 327 -7.24 -23.10 -6.48
CA ILE A 327 -6.57 -22.46 -5.33
C ILE A 327 -5.76 -23.53 -4.60
N VAL A 328 -4.49 -23.26 -4.29
CA VAL A 328 -3.61 -24.21 -3.60
C VAL A 328 -4.20 -24.56 -2.24
N LYS A 329 -4.49 -25.85 -2.03
CA LYS A 329 -5.15 -26.38 -0.84
C LYS A 329 -4.19 -26.52 0.35
N LEU A 330 -4.64 -26.04 1.51
CA LEU A 330 -4.04 -26.34 2.80
C LEU A 330 -4.35 -27.80 3.18
N ILE A 331 -3.31 -28.57 3.53
CA ILE A 331 -3.43 -29.93 4.06
C ILE A 331 -3.38 -29.93 5.59
N GLY A 332 -2.56 -29.04 6.19
CA GLY A 332 -2.50 -28.83 7.64
C GLY A 332 -1.32 -27.97 8.07
N VAL A 333 -1.06 -27.92 9.37
CA VAL A 333 0.02 -27.15 10.01
C VAL A 333 0.74 -28.00 11.05
N ILE A 334 1.99 -27.64 11.33
CA ILE A 334 2.75 -28.10 12.50
C ILE A 334 3.13 -26.85 13.28
N THR A 335 2.47 -26.63 14.41
CA THR A 335 2.67 -25.43 15.26
C THR A 335 3.83 -25.55 16.24
N GLU A 336 4.35 -26.76 16.45
CA GLU A 336 5.61 -26.98 17.17
C GLU A 336 6.79 -26.38 16.40
N ASN A 337 7.77 -25.82 17.12
CA ASN A 337 8.98 -25.27 16.49
C ASN A 337 9.91 -26.38 15.97
N PRO A 338 10.49 -26.26 14.75
CA PRO A 338 10.25 -25.22 13.76
C PRO A 338 8.89 -25.38 13.05
N VAL A 339 8.13 -24.29 12.96
CA VAL A 339 6.75 -24.26 12.45
C VAL A 339 6.70 -24.49 10.94
N TRP A 340 5.85 -25.42 10.50
CA TRP A 340 5.65 -25.77 9.09
C TRP A 340 4.18 -25.60 8.66
N ILE A 341 3.96 -25.17 7.42
CA ILE A 341 2.64 -25.16 6.75
C ILE A 341 2.67 -26.19 5.62
N ILE A 342 1.71 -27.11 5.62
CA ILE A 342 1.63 -28.25 4.70
C ILE A 342 0.51 -28.00 3.67
N MET A 343 0.87 -28.02 2.39
CA MET A 343 0.00 -27.70 1.25
C MET A 343 0.07 -28.81 0.20
N GLU A 344 -0.85 -28.83 -0.77
CA GLU A 344 -0.73 -29.74 -1.92
C GLU A 344 0.48 -29.39 -2.81
N LEU A 345 1.10 -30.41 -3.44
CA LEU A 345 2.28 -30.21 -4.28
C LEU A 345 1.91 -30.00 -5.76
N CYS A 346 1.96 -28.76 -6.23
CA CYS A 346 1.86 -28.45 -7.66
C CYS A 346 3.13 -28.91 -8.41
N THR A 347 3.09 -30.10 -9.00
CA THR A 347 4.28 -30.86 -9.41
C THR A 347 5.15 -30.21 -10.51
N LEU A 348 4.62 -29.24 -11.26
CA LEU A 348 5.29 -28.58 -12.38
C LEU A 348 5.79 -27.15 -12.05
N GLY A 349 5.63 -26.69 -10.81
CA GLY A 349 6.29 -25.51 -10.26
C GLY A 349 5.67 -24.15 -10.65
N GLU A 350 6.47 -23.08 -10.59
CA GLU A 350 6.07 -21.70 -10.93
C GLU A 350 5.62 -21.59 -12.40
N LEU A 351 4.40 -21.10 -12.65
CA LEU A 351 3.83 -20.93 -13.99
C LEU A 351 4.74 -20.07 -14.88
N ARG A 352 5.29 -18.99 -14.35
CA ARG A 352 6.19 -18.11 -15.10
C ARG A 352 7.46 -18.81 -15.59
N SER A 353 8.01 -19.77 -14.84
CA SER A 353 9.15 -20.58 -15.27
C SER A 353 8.73 -21.69 -16.24
N PHE A 354 7.60 -22.35 -15.99
CA PHE A 354 6.98 -23.35 -16.88
C PHE A 354 6.72 -22.79 -18.29
N LEU A 355 6.13 -21.59 -18.38
CA LEU A 355 5.84 -20.88 -19.64
C LEU A 355 7.09 -20.59 -20.47
N GLN A 356 8.19 -20.19 -19.82
CA GLN A 356 9.45 -19.89 -20.51
C GLN A 356 10.08 -21.16 -21.09
N VAL A 357 10.10 -22.25 -20.31
CA VAL A 357 10.67 -23.54 -20.74
C VAL A 357 9.83 -24.18 -21.83
N ARG A 358 8.50 -24.15 -21.74
CA ARG A 358 7.57 -24.80 -22.68
C ARG A 358 7.04 -23.89 -23.79
N LYS A 359 7.66 -22.72 -24.04
CA LYS A 359 7.20 -21.73 -25.02
C LYS A 359 6.87 -22.26 -26.41
N TYR A 360 7.58 -23.29 -26.89
CA TYR A 360 7.38 -23.90 -28.20
C TYR A 360 6.51 -25.17 -28.18
N SER A 361 5.92 -25.49 -27.03
CA SER A 361 5.13 -26.71 -26.79
C SER A 361 3.76 -26.42 -26.16
N LEU A 362 3.42 -25.15 -25.97
CA LEU A 362 2.12 -24.68 -25.50
C LEU A 362 1.39 -24.01 -26.67
N ASP A 363 0.11 -24.34 -26.82
CA ASP A 363 -0.78 -23.67 -27.77
C ASP A 363 -1.54 -22.51 -27.09
N LEU A 364 -2.17 -21.68 -27.93
CA LEU A 364 -2.95 -20.53 -27.49
C LEU A 364 -4.15 -20.96 -26.61
N ALA A 365 -4.80 -22.08 -26.93
CA ALA A 365 -5.90 -22.61 -26.14
C ALA A 365 -5.48 -22.96 -24.70
N THR A 366 -4.28 -23.50 -24.49
CA THR A 366 -3.73 -23.79 -23.16
C THR A 366 -3.43 -22.51 -22.37
N LEU A 367 -2.91 -21.47 -23.03
CA LEU A 367 -2.68 -20.16 -22.39
C LEU A 367 -3.99 -19.49 -21.97
N ILE A 368 -5.04 -19.59 -22.80
CA ILE A 368 -6.38 -19.08 -22.47
C ILE A 368 -7.04 -19.93 -21.38
N LEU A 369 -6.83 -21.25 -21.37
CA LEU A 369 -7.27 -22.15 -20.30
C LEU A 369 -6.70 -21.74 -18.94
N PHE A 370 -5.40 -21.41 -18.86
CA PHE A 370 -4.80 -20.92 -17.60
C PHE A 370 -5.42 -19.59 -17.14
N ALA A 371 -5.68 -18.65 -18.06
CA ALA A 371 -6.38 -17.41 -17.73
C ALA A 371 -7.83 -17.67 -17.24
N TYR A 372 -8.56 -18.57 -17.89
CA TYR A 372 -9.90 -18.99 -17.48
C TYR A 372 -9.88 -19.63 -16.08
N GLN A 373 -9.00 -20.59 -15.82
CA GLN A 373 -8.87 -21.26 -14.52
C GLN A 373 -8.60 -20.27 -13.39
N LEU A 374 -7.68 -19.33 -13.59
CA LEU A 374 -7.40 -18.25 -12.63
C LEU A 374 -8.62 -17.34 -12.42
N SER A 375 -9.37 -17.00 -13.47
CA SER A 375 -10.59 -16.21 -13.34
C SER A 375 -11.66 -16.91 -12.48
N THR A 376 -11.72 -18.25 -12.50
CA THR A 376 -12.63 -19.01 -11.63
C THR A 376 -12.23 -18.91 -10.15
N ALA A 377 -10.93 -19.03 -9.84
CA ALA A 377 -10.39 -18.86 -8.49
C ALA A 377 -10.61 -17.42 -7.97
N LEU A 378 -10.41 -16.42 -8.82
CA LEU A 378 -10.58 -15.02 -8.44
C LEU A 378 -12.06 -14.63 -8.29
N ALA A 379 -12.97 -15.22 -9.06
CA ALA A 379 -14.41 -15.10 -8.85
C ALA A 379 -14.85 -15.75 -7.52
N TYR A 380 -14.22 -16.86 -7.14
CA TYR A 380 -14.44 -17.50 -5.83
C TYR A 380 -13.96 -16.59 -4.69
N LEU A 381 -12.74 -16.03 -4.76
CA LEU A 381 -12.25 -15.07 -3.76
C LEU A 381 -13.11 -13.79 -3.68
N GLU A 382 -13.57 -13.25 -4.83
CA GLU A 382 -14.50 -12.12 -4.86
C GLU A 382 -15.81 -12.44 -4.13
N SER A 383 -16.35 -13.66 -4.29
CA SER A 383 -17.56 -14.13 -3.58
C SER A 383 -17.35 -14.23 -2.05
N LYS A 384 -16.11 -14.46 -1.61
CA LYS A 384 -15.69 -14.49 -0.21
C LYS A 384 -15.30 -13.12 0.35
N ARG A 385 -15.52 -12.02 -0.41
CA ARG A 385 -15.07 -10.65 -0.10
C ARG A 385 -13.56 -10.54 0.17
N PHE A 386 -12.77 -11.40 -0.46
CA PHE A 386 -11.35 -11.55 -0.18
C PHE A 386 -10.48 -10.87 -1.26
N VAL A 387 -9.39 -10.22 -0.86
CA VAL A 387 -8.49 -9.49 -1.78
C VAL A 387 -7.08 -10.07 -1.67
N HIS A 388 -6.55 -10.50 -2.81
CA HIS A 388 -5.27 -11.20 -2.95
C HIS A 388 -4.07 -10.23 -3.05
N ARG A 389 -4.26 -9.05 -3.66
CA ARG A 389 -3.30 -7.93 -3.69
C ARG A 389 -1.95 -8.16 -4.41
N ASP A 390 -1.65 -9.38 -4.85
CA ASP A 390 -0.46 -9.70 -5.63
C ASP A 390 -0.70 -10.83 -6.65
N ILE A 391 -1.62 -10.59 -7.58
CA ILE A 391 -1.93 -11.54 -8.66
C ILE A 391 -0.90 -11.37 -9.78
N ALA A 392 -0.02 -12.36 -9.94
CA ALA A 392 1.06 -12.36 -10.92
C ALA A 392 1.46 -13.80 -11.29
N ALA A 393 2.06 -14.02 -12.45
CA ALA A 393 2.42 -15.36 -12.94
C ALA A 393 3.49 -16.09 -12.08
N ARG A 394 4.10 -15.40 -11.12
CA ARG A 394 5.01 -15.95 -10.10
C ARG A 394 4.31 -16.55 -8.87
N ASN A 395 3.08 -16.11 -8.59
CA ASN A 395 2.25 -16.58 -7.46
C ASN A 395 1.19 -17.60 -7.96
N VAL A 396 1.39 -18.13 -9.17
CA VAL A 396 0.58 -19.18 -9.78
C VAL A 396 1.47 -20.39 -10.00
N LEU A 397 0.98 -21.54 -9.56
CA LEU A 397 1.68 -22.83 -9.66
C LEU A 397 0.98 -23.73 -10.69
N VAL A 398 1.73 -24.67 -11.25
CA VAL A 398 1.27 -25.61 -12.28
C VAL A 398 1.19 -27.01 -11.66
N SER A 399 -0.01 -27.58 -11.62
CA SER A 399 -0.26 -28.90 -11.01
C SER A 399 -0.10 -30.02 -12.03
N SER A 400 -0.76 -29.86 -13.18
CA SER A 400 -0.64 -30.68 -14.38
C SER A 400 -0.49 -29.78 -15.62
N VAL A 401 -0.22 -30.36 -16.80
CA VAL A 401 0.03 -29.60 -18.04
C VAL A 401 -1.15 -28.70 -18.47
N ASP A 402 -2.34 -29.00 -17.96
CA ASP A 402 -3.64 -28.42 -18.23
C ASP A 402 -4.30 -27.80 -16.98
N CYS A 403 -3.61 -27.73 -15.83
CA CYS A 403 -4.17 -27.21 -14.58
C CYS A 403 -3.19 -26.28 -13.83
N VAL A 404 -3.61 -25.02 -13.66
CA VAL A 404 -2.94 -24.04 -12.79
C VAL A 404 -3.72 -23.79 -11.49
N MET A 405 -3.01 -23.41 -10.44
CA MET A 405 -3.52 -23.13 -9.10
C MET A 405 -2.95 -21.81 -8.57
N LEU A 406 -3.80 -20.98 -7.98
CA LEU A 406 -3.45 -19.70 -7.38
C LEU A 406 -2.94 -19.89 -5.94
N GLY A 407 -1.81 -19.27 -5.60
CA GLY A 407 -1.15 -19.41 -4.29
C GLY A 407 -0.47 -18.12 -3.81
N ASP A 408 0.34 -18.27 -2.75
CA ASP A 408 0.92 -17.19 -1.93
C ASP A 408 -0.12 -16.20 -1.36
N PHE A 409 -0.68 -16.58 -0.22
CA PHE A 409 -1.64 -15.76 0.52
C PHE A 409 -0.99 -14.81 1.54
N GLY A 410 0.34 -14.68 1.57
CA GLY A 410 1.07 -13.95 2.62
C GLY A 410 0.71 -12.45 2.74
N LEU A 411 0.41 -11.79 1.61
CA LEU A 411 -0.01 -10.38 1.56
C LEU A 411 -1.54 -10.18 1.63
N SER A 412 -2.29 -11.28 1.50
CA SER A 412 -3.73 -11.29 1.31
C SER A 412 -4.49 -11.14 2.64
N ARG A 413 -5.68 -10.53 2.61
CA ARG A 413 -6.55 -10.34 3.80
C ARG A 413 -8.02 -10.24 3.42
N TYR A 414 -8.87 -10.55 4.39
CA TYR A 414 -10.32 -10.29 4.37
C TYR A 414 -10.63 -8.78 4.34
N MET A 415 -11.83 -8.40 3.88
CA MET A 415 -12.37 -7.04 3.99
C MET A 415 -13.53 -7.02 4.99
N GLU A 416 -13.30 -6.39 6.15
CA GLU A 416 -14.37 -5.84 6.99
C GLU A 416 -15.06 -4.67 6.28
N ASP A 417 -16.21 -4.19 6.77
CA ASP A 417 -17.12 -3.28 6.04
C ASP A 417 -16.57 -1.86 5.74
N SER A 418 -15.28 -1.59 6.01
CA SER A 418 -14.54 -0.47 5.43
C SER A 418 -14.22 -0.72 3.94
N SER A 419 -14.53 0.22 3.05
CA SER A 419 -14.46 -0.01 1.60
C SER A 419 -13.06 -0.06 0.97
N TYR A 420 -11.99 -0.13 1.78
CA TYR A 420 -10.60 -0.38 1.37
C TYR A 420 -9.63 -0.59 2.55
N TYR A 421 -8.53 -1.27 2.26
CA TYR A 421 -7.37 -1.40 3.15
C TYR A 421 -6.25 -0.39 2.82
N LYS A 422 -5.34 -0.13 3.79
CA LYS A 422 -4.06 0.59 3.63
C LYS A 422 -2.87 -0.33 3.99
N ALA A 423 -1.90 -0.50 3.09
CA ALA A 423 -0.76 -1.41 3.29
C ALA A 423 0.50 -0.75 3.88
N SER A 424 1.23 -1.50 4.72
CA SER A 424 2.48 -1.11 5.41
C SER A 424 3.72 -1.01 4.50
N LYS A 425 4.92 -0.74 5.07
CA LYS A 425 6.17 -0.39 4.36
C LYS A 425 6.92 -1.59 3.71
N GLY A 426 6.24 -2.40 2.90
CA GLY A 426 6.87 -3.49 2.11
C GLY A 426 7.45 -3.07 0.75
N LYS A 427 8.31 -3.92 0.15
CA LYS A 427 8.75 -3.80 -1.26
C LYS A 427 7.57 -4.10 -2.20
N LEU A 428 6.95 -3.07 -2.76
CA LEU A 428 5.74 -3.21 -3.59
C LEU A 428 6.01 -3.72 -5.03
N PRO A 429 5.14 -4.58 -5.59
CA PRO A 429 5.20 -5.05 -6.98
C PRO A 429 4.60 -4.01 -7.96
N ILE A 430 5.14 -2.78 -7.96
CA ILE A 430 4.60 -1.60 -8.66
C ILE A 430 4.15 -1.86 -10.11
N LYS A 431 4.85 -2.74 -10.86
CA LYS A 431 4.57 -3.03 -12.27
C LYS A 431 3.30 -3.87 -12.53
N TRP A 432 2.74 -4.49 -11.48
CA TRP A 432 1.47 -5.23 -11.52
C TRP A 432 0.32 -4.43 -10.90
N MET A 433 0.62 -3.49 -10.00
CA MET A 433 -0.37 -2.80 -9.18
C MET A 433 -1.26 -1.82 -9.94
N ALA A 434 -2.48 -1.65 -9.47
CA ALA A 434 -3.42 -0.65 -9.96
C ALA A 434 -3.01 0.78 -9.53
N PRO A 435 -3.38 1.84 -10.29
CA PRO A 435 -3.04 3.22 -9.95
C PRO A 435 -3.46 3.66 -8.55
N GLU A 436 -4.66 3.26 -8.10
CA GLU A 436 -5.14 3.58 -6.76
C GLU A 436 -4.39 2.84 -5.64
N SER A 437 -3.83 1.66 -5.94
CA SER A 437 -2.99 0.89 -5.02
C SER A 437 -1.58 1.49 -4.92
N ILE A 438 -1.07 2.09 -5.99
CA ILE A 438 0.19 2.83 -5.99
C ILE A 438 0.02 4.17 -5.25
N ASN A 439 -0.93 5.00 -5.70
CA ASN A 439 -1.08 6.39 -5.25
C ASN A 439 -1.73 6.56 -3.88
N PHE A 440 -2.59 5.62 -3.45
CA PHE A 440 -3.35 5.74 -2.20
C PHE A 440 -3.26 4.52 -1.28
N ARG A 441 -2.41 3.54 -1.63
CA ARG A 441 -2.34 2.21 -0.98
C ARG A 441 -3.68 1.48 -0.91
N ARG A 442 -4.63 1.81 -1.80
CA ARG A 442 -5.99 1.25 -1.82
C ARG A 442 -5.99 -0.13 -2.50
N PHE A 443 -6.48 -1.15 -1.79
CA PHE A 443 -6.67 -2.49 -2.35
C PHE A 443 -8.15 -2.92 -2.24
N THR A 444 -8.70 -3.47 -3.33
CA THR A 444 -10.09 -3.95 -3.48
C THR A 444 -10.14 -5.02 -4.59
N SER A 445 -11.29 -5.69 -4.79
CA SER A 445 -11.49 -6.60 -5.93
C SER A 445 -11.20 -5.93 -7.30
N ALA A 446 -11.43 -4.62 -7.43
CA ALA A 446 -11.14 -3.88 -8.66
C ALA A 446 -9.63 -3.65 -8.89
N SER A 447 -8.80 -3.55 -7.83
CA SER A 447 -7.34 -3.56 -7.99
C SER A 447 -6.82 -4.94 -8.34
N ASP A 448 -7.44 -6.00 -7.82
CA ASP A 448 -7.11 -7.38 -8.17
C ASP A 448 -7.45 -7.68 -9.65
N VAL A 449 -8.57 -7.15 -10.18
CA VAL A 449 -8.91 -7.24 -11.62
C VAL A 449 -7.83 -6.60 -12.51
N TRP A 450 -7.26 -5.46 -12.10
CA TRP A 450 -6.15 -4.84 -12.83
C TRP A 450 -4.91 -5.75 -12.85
N MET A 451 -4.54 -6.30 -11.69
CA MET A 451 -3.40 -7.23 -11.55
C MET A 451 -3.62 -8.50 -12.37
N PHE A 452 -4.85 -9.05 -12.37
CA PHE A 452 -5.23 -10.17 -13.22
C PHE A 452 -5.09 -9.85 -14.72
N GLY A 453 -5.46 -8.63 -15.14
CA GLY A 453 -5.18 -8.14 -16.50
C GLY A 453 -3.68 -8.22 -16.85
N VAL A 454 -2.81 -7.80 -15.93
CA VAL A 454 -1.34 -7.93 -16.08
C VAL A 454 -0.90 -9.40 -16.08
N CYS A 455 -1.50 -10.26 -15.25
CA CYS A 455 -1.20 -11.68 -15.21
C CYS A 455 -1.59 -12.41 -16.51
N MET A 456 -2.75 -12.10 -17.11
CA MET A 456 -3.13 -12.62 -18.43
C MET A 456 -2.13 -12.19 -19.51
N TRP A 457 -1.62 -10.96 -19.43
CA TRP A 457 -0.56 -10.48 -20.32
C TRP A 457 0.76 -11.24 -20.11
N GLU A 458 1.18 -11.50 -18.87
CA GLU A 458 2.37 -12.34 -18.57
C GLU A 458 2.22 -13.77 -19.13
N ILE A 459 1.02 -14.35 -19.07
CA ILE A 459 0.73 -15.69 -19.60
C ILE A 459 0.92 -15.71 -21.12
N LEU A 460 0.27 -14.81 -21.87
CA LEU A 460 0.41 -14.73 -23.34
C LEU A 460 1.82 -14.29 -23.79
N MET A 461 2.55 -13.57 -22.94
CA MET A 461 3.95 -13.20 -23.16
C MET A 461 4.95 -14.24 -22.64
N TYR A 462 4.50 -15.45 -22.33
CA TYR A 462 5.33 -16.59 -21.91
C TYR A 462 6.26 -16.26 -20.71
N GLY A 463 5.75 -15.56 -19.70
CA GLY A 463 6.48 -15.22 -18.47
C GLY A 463 7.46 -14.04 -18.56
N ILE A 464 7.45 -13.28 -19.66
CA ILE A 464 8.14 -11.98 -19.76
C ILE A 464 7.52 -11.00 -18.75
N LYS A 465 8.36 -10.24 -18.04
CA LYS A 465 7.90 -9.32 -17.00
C LYS A 465 7.25 -8.06 -17.60
N PRO A 466 6.14 -7.53 -17.02
CA PRO A 466 5.54 -6.28 -17.47
C PRO A 466 6.53 -5.12 -17.33
N PHE A 467 6.44 -4.14 -18.24
CA PHE A 467 7.30 -2.94 -18.27
C PHE A 467 8.80 -3.25 -18.09
N GLN A 468 9.33 -4.28 -18.79
CA GLN A 468 10.76 -4.61 -18.76
C GLN A 468 11.62 -3.40 -19.20
N GLY A 469 12.76 -3.17 -18.53
CA GLY A 469 13.64 -2.01 -18.76
C GLY A 469 13.19 -0.69 -18.10
N VAL A 470 11.89 -0.50 -17.83
CA VAL A 470 11.35 0.73 -17.20
C VAL A 470 11.64 0.76 -15.68
N LYS A 471 11.92 1.92 -15.07
CA LYS A 471 12.06 2.04 -13.60
C LYS A 471 10.68 2.15 -12.94
N ASN A 472 10.53 1.68 -11.71
CA ASN A 472 9.22 1.68 -11.01
C ASN A 472 8.59 3.08 -10.91
N ASN A 473 9.40 4.14 -10.74
CA ASN A 473 8.93 5.52 -10.64
C ASN A 473 8.32 6.02 -11.97
N ASP A 474 8.83 5.55 -13.11
CA ASP A 474 8.36 5.97 -14.43
C ASP A 474 7.02 5.30 -14.79
N VAL A 475 6.72 4.14 -14.21
CA VAL A 475 5.55 3.31 -14.56
C VAL A 475 4.22 4.00 -14.25
N ILE A 476 4.10 4.68 -13.11
CA ILE A 476 2.86 5.38 -12.76
C ILE A 476 2.57 6.54 -13.74
N GLY A 477 3.58 7.35 -14.08
CA GLY A 477 3.44 8.45 -15.03
C GLY A 477 3.04 7.98 -16.43
N ARG A 478 3.60 6.85 -16.90
CA ARG A 478 3.17 6.19 -18.15
C ARG A 478 1.70 5.80 -18.11
N ILE A 479 1.27 5.15 -17.03
CA ILE A 479 -0.12 4.68 -16.85
C ILE A 479 -1.11 5.85 -16.75
N GLU A 480 -0.73 6.93 -16.09
CA GLU A 480 -1.49 8.19 -15.97
C GLU A 480 -1.57 8.94 -17.32
N ASN A 481 -0.51 8.90 -18.13
CA ASN A 481 -0.51 9.37 -19.53
C ASN A 481 -1.33 8.48 -20.48
N GLY A 482 -1.88 7.35 -20.00
CA GLY A 482 -2.70 6.43 -20.79
C GLY A 482 -1.95 5.29 -21.47
N GLU A 483 -0.62 5.17 -21.31
CA GLU A 483 0.13 4.02 -21.83
C GLU A 483 -0.36 2.72 -21.18
N ARG A 484 -0.37 1.62 -21.95
CA ARG A 484 -0.72 0.27 -21.50
C ARG A 484 0.26 -0.74 -22.09
N LEU A 485 0.28 -1.95 -21.53
CA LEU A 485 1.08 -3.05 -22.05
C LEU A 485 0.57 -3.43 -23.45
N ALA A 486 1.47 -3.52 -24.43
CA ALA A 486 1.11 -3.77 -25.83
C ALA A 486 0.51 -5.17 -26.05
N MET A 487 -0.32 -5.32 -27.09
CA MET A 487 -0.96 -6.58 -27.44
C MET A 487 0.09 -7.70 -27.68
N PRO A 488 0.00 -8.85 -26.97
CA PRO A 488 0.92 -9.96 -27.18
C PRO A 488 0.83 -10.55 -28.61
N PRO A 489 1.92 -11.10 -29.15
CA PRO A 489 1.88 -11.81 -30.43
C PRO A 489 0.85 -12.94 -30.40
N GLN A 490 0.11 -13.11 -31.49
CA GLN A 490 -0.95 -14.13 -31.64
C GLN A 490 -2.15 -14.00 -30.66
N CYS A 491 -2.24 -12.93 -29.86
CA CYS A 491 -3.38 -12.68 -28.99
C CYS A 491 -4.67 -12.40 -29.79
N PRO A 492 -5.80 -13.07 -29.50
CA PRO A 492 -7.10 -12.72 -30.08
C PRO A 492 -7.51 -11.28 -29.71
N PRO A 493 -8.04 -10.47 -30.66
CA PRO A 493 -8.47 -9.10 -30.36
C PRO A 493 -9.55 -9.00 -29.27
N THR A 494 -10.42 -10.01 -29.15
CA THR A 494 -11.41 -10.15 -28.06
C THR A 494 -10.74 -10.26 -26.69
N LEU A 495 -9.67 -11.05 -26.58
CA LEU A 495 -8.92 -11.25 -25.35
C LEU A 495 -8.10 -10.01 -24.95
N TYR A 496 -7.47 -9.32 -25.91
CA TYR A 496 -6.79 -8.05 -25.64
C TYR A 496 -7.77 -6.91 -25.29
N SER A 497 -8.96 -6.88 -25.90
CA SER A 497 -10.07 -6.02 -25.48
C SER A 497 -10.43 -6.28 -24.01
N LEU A 498 -10.50 -7.55 -23.58
CA LEU A 498 -10.75 -7.91 -22.19
C LEU A 498 -9.63 -7.44 -21.22
N MET A 499 -8.36 -7.53 -21.62
CA MET A 499 -7.24 -6.96 -20.83
C MET A 499 -7.33 -5.44 -20.69
N THR A 500 -7.64 -4.73 -21.78
CA THR A 500 -7.75 -3.27 -21.75
C THR A 500 -8.95 -2.77 -20.95
N LYS A 501 -10.07 -3.52 -20.89
CA LYS A 501 -11.15 -3.31 -19.90
C LYS A 501 -10.62 -3.41 -18.46
N CYS A 502 -9.83 -4.44 -18.15
CA CYS A 502 -9.21 -4.60 -16.82
C CYS A 502 -8.28 -3.42 -16.46
N TRP A 503 -7.62 -2.83 -17.45
CA TRP A 503 -6.75 -1.66 -17.27
C TRP A 503 -7.44 -0.29 -17.44
N SER A 504 -8.76 -0.23 -17.25
CA SER A 504 -9.44 1.05 -17.00
C SER A 504 -8.78 1.76 -15.81
N TYR A 505 -8.36 3.01 -16.01
CA TYR A 505 -7.79 3.82 -14.94
C TYR A 505 -8.81 4.01 -13.79
N ASP A 506 -10.06 4.26 -14.15
CA ASP A 506 -11.21 4.31 -13.24
C ASP A 506 -11.58 2.88 -12.78
N PRO A 507 -11.44 2.54 -11.48
CA PRO A 507 -11.73 1.20 -10.98
C PRO A 507 -13.22 0.82 -11.07
N SER A 508 -14.13 1.79 -11.13
CA SER A 508 -15.58 1.52 -11.21
C SER A 508 -16.03 0.97 -12.57
N LYS A 509 -15.17 1.08 -13.60
CA LYS A 509 -15.41 0.63 -14.97
C LYS A 509 -14.69 -0.68 -15.33
N ARG A 510 -13.96 -1.27 -14.38
CA ARG A 510 -13.32 -2.58 -14.57
C ARG A 510 -14.38 -3.68 -14.44
N PRO A 511 -14.36 -4.73 -15.28
CA PRO A 511 -15.30 -5.85 -15.19
C PRO A 511 -15.09 -6.62 -13.88
N ARG A 512 -16.11 -7.34 -13.41
CA ARG A 512 -15.97 -8.25 -12.25
C ARG A 512 -15.37 -9.59 -12.65
N PHE A 513 -14.86 -10.37 -11.69
CA PHE A 513 -14.31 -11.69 -12.00
C PHE A 513 -15.37 -12.67 -12.50
N THR A 514 -16.64 -12.50 -12.09
CA THR A 514 -17.77 -13.24 -12.65
C THR A 514 -18.01 -12.95 -14.13
N GLU A 515 -17.82 -11.70 -14.59
CA GLU A 515 -17.92 -11.32 -16.00
C GLU A 515 -16.72 -11.82 -16.80
N LEU A 516 -15.51 -11.66 -16.25
CA LEU A 516 -14.25 -12.13 -16.83
C LEU A 516 -14.27 -13.63 -17.07
N LYS A 517 -14.74 -14.41 -16.10
CA LYS A 517 -14.91 -15.87 -16.23
C LYS A 517 -15.77 -16.25 -17.43
N THR A 518 -16.92 -15.60 -17.59
CA THR A 518 -17.85 -15.89 -18.69
C THR A 518 -17.22 -15.55 -20.05
N GLN A 519 -16.64 -14.35 -20.19
CA GLN A 519 -15.99 -13.94 -21.45
C GLN A 519 -14.77 -14.82 -21.78
N LEU A 520 -14.00 -15.28 -20.79
CA LEU A 520 -12.90 -16.22 -20.98
C LEU A 520 -13.35 -17.63 -21.37
N SER A 521 -14.53 -18.10 -20.91
CA SER A 521 -15.09 -19.39 -21.36
C SER A 521 -15.41 -19.34 -22.86
N THR A 522 -16.14 -18.31 -23.29
CA THR A 522 -16.50 -18.13 -24.71
C THR A 522 -15.27 -18.02 -25.60
N ILE A 523 -14.27 -17.20 -25.22
CA ILE A 523 -13.02 -17.07 -25.97
C ILE A 523 -12.23 -18.39 -26.03
N LEU A 524 -12.26 -19.21 -24.97
CA LEU A 524 -11.62 -20.53 -24.95
C LEU A 524 -12.33 -21.55 -25.85
N GLU A 525 -13.65 -21.50 -25.91
CA GLU A 525 -14.49 -22.35 -26.77
C GLU A 525 -14.30 -21.96 -28.26
N GLU A 526 -14.29 -20.66 -28.57
CA GLU A 526 -13.98 -20.12 -29.90
C GLU A 526 -12.58 -20.56 -30.39
N GLU A 527 -11.54 -20.41 -29.57
CA GLU A 527 -10.17 -20.78 -29.96
C GLU A 527 -10.02 -22.29 -30.17
N LYS A 528 -10.68 -23.12 -29.34
CA LYS A 528 -10.68 -24.59 -29.51
C LYS A 528 -11.32 -25.01 -30.83
N LEU A 529 -12.46 -24.42 -31.21
CA LEU A 529 -13.12 -24.69 -32.48
C LEU A 529 -12.24 -24.28 -33.67
N GLN A 530 -11.59 -23.10 -33.60
CA GLN A 530 -10.63 -22.67 -34.62
C GLN A 530 -9.40 -23.59 -34.68
N GLN A 531 -8.92 -24.10 -33.54
CA GLN A 531 -7.80 -25.04 -33.48
C GLN A 531 -8.16 -26.39 -34.13
N GLU A 532 -9.34 -26.94 -33.86
CA GLU A 532 -9.83 -28.15 -34.51
C GLU A 532 -9.99 -27.94 -36.03
N GLU A 533 -10.54 -26.79 -36.46
CA GLU A 533 -10.66 -26.48 -37.89
C GLU A 533 -9.29 -26.36 -38.57
N ARG A 534 -8.32 -25.67 -37.96
CA ARG A 534 -6.94 -25.56 -38.48
C ARG A 534 -6.29 -26.94 -38.63
N LEU A 535 -6.43 -27.83 -37.62
CA LEU A 535 -5.95 -29.21 -37.70
C LEU A 535 -6.65 -30.00 -38.81
N ARG A 536 -7.97 -29.83 -38.98
CA ARG A 536 -8.77 -30.48 -40.03
C ARG A 536 -8.42 -29.99 -41.44
N MET A 537 -8.10 -28.70 -41.61
CA MET A 537 -7.61 -28.15 -42.89
C MET A 537 -6.22 -28.70 -43.23
N GLU A 538 -5.32 -28.80 -42.23
CA GLU A 538 -3.98 -29.34 -42.44
C GLU A 538 -4.00 -30.84 -42.75
N MET A 539 -4.82 -31.63 -42.07
CA MET A 539 -5.01 -33.05 -42.38
C MET A 539 -5.54 -33.26 -43.82
N ARG A 540 -6.46 -32.40 -44.30
CA ARG A 540 -6.93 -32.40 -45.70
C ARG A 540 -5.81 -32.11 -46.70
N ARG A 541 -4.91 -31.17 -46.39
CA ARG A 541 -3.73 -30.87 -47.23
C ARG A 541 -2.79 -32.07 -47.33
N GLN A 542 -2.45 -32.67 -46.20
CA GLN A 542 -1.55 -33.83 -46.15
C GLN A 542 -2.11 -35.03 -46.94
N VAL A 543 -3.41 -35.31 -46.84
CA VAL A 543 -4.09 -36.32 -47.67
C VAL A 543 -4.01 -36.00 -49.16
N THR A 544 -4.02 -34.73 -49.56
CA THR A 544 -3.95 -34.34 -50.99
C THR A 544 -2.54 -34.52 -51.56
N VAL A 545 -1.49 -34.25 -50.78
CA VAL A 545 -0.08 -34.46 -51.18
C VAL A 545 0.25 -35.95 -51.32
N SER A 546 -0.41 -36.83 -50.55
CA SER A 546 -0.14 -38.27 -50.52
C SER A 546 -0.43 -39.05 -51.82
N TRP A 547 -1.06 -38.44 -52.83
CA TRP A 547 -1.35 -39.10 -54.11
C TRP A 547 -0.28 -38.86 -55.19
N ASP A 548 0.58 -37.86 -55.03
CA ASP A 548 1.58 -37.45 -56.02
C ASP A 548 2.91 -38.21 -55.86
N SER A 549 2.85 -39.51 -55.58
CA SER A 549 4.02 -40.34 -55.23
C SER A 549 3.81 -41.83 -55.54
N GLY A 550 3.59 -42.18 -56.81
CA GLY A 550 3.69 -43.56 -57.30
C GLY A 550 2.50 -44.08 -58.09
N GLY A 551 2.20 -43.45 -59.22
CA GLY A 551 1.23 -43.94 -60.23
C GLY A 551 1.66 -43.49 -61.62
N SER A 552 1.35 -44.28 -62.66
CA SER A 552 1.73 -43.98 -64.04
C SER A 552 0.94 -42.81 -64.63
N ASP A 553 1.61 -42.02 -65.48
CA ASP A 553 1.10 -40.84 -66.17
C ASP A 553 0.06 -41.20 -67.25
N GLU A 554 -1.18 -41.50 -66.84
CA GLU A 554 -2.32 -41.72 -67.74
C GLU A 554 -3.53 -40.89 -67.29
N ALA A 555 -3.87 -39.88 -68.09
CA ALA A 555 -4.96 -38.95 -67.79
C ALA A 555 -6.34 -39.64 -67.88
N PRO A 556 -7.27 -39.38 -66.94
CA PRO A 556 -8.56 -40.05 -66.92
C PRO A 556 -9.39 -39.72 -68.18
N PRO A 557 -10.07 -40.72 -68.79
CA PRO A 557 -10.79 -40.53 -70.04
C PRO A 557 -11.98 -39.58 -69.86
N LYS A 558 -12.14 -38.65 -70.81
CA LYS A 558 -13.27 -37.71 -70.83
C LYS A 558 -14.61 -38.47 -70.90
N PRO A 559 -15.60 -38.16 -70.05
CA PRO A 559 -16.89 -38.85 -70.09
C PRO A 559 -17.61 -38.60 -71.42
N SER A 560 -18.01 -39.68 -72.09
CA SER A 560 -18.69 -39.64 -73.39
C SER A 560 -20.06 -38.98 -73.28
N ARG A 561 -20.32 -37.97 -74.12
CA ARG A 561 -21.58 -37.21 -74.16
C ARG A 561 -22.71 -38.03 -74.82
N PRO A 562 -23.81 -38.37 -74.13
CA PRO A 562 -24.99 -38.93 -74.78
C PRO A 562 -25.62 -37.88 -75.71
N GLY A 563 -25.98 -38.28 -76.93
CA GLY A 563 -26.57 -37.39 -77.93
C GLY A 563 -28.01 -37.78 -78.30
N TYR A 564 -28.89 -36.78 -78.35
CA TYR A 564 -30.21 -36.78 -79.00
C TYR A 564 -30.56 -35.30 -79.36
N PRO A 565 -31.58 -34.98 -80.17
CA PRO A 565 -31.32 -34.28 -81.44
C PRO A 565 -31.93 -32.88 -81.53
N SER A 566 -31.59 -32.15 -82.59
CA SER A 566 -32.20 -30.86 -82.93
C SER A 566 -33.64 -31.00 -83.45
N PRO A 567 -34.53 -30.07 -83.06
CA PRO A 567 -35.59 -29.56 -83.93
C PRO A 567 -35.16 -28.27 -84.64
N ARG A 568 -36.00 -27.81 -85.58
CA ARG A 568 -35.85 -26.56 -86.36
C ARG A 568 -36.70 -25.41 -85.77
N SER A 569 -36.59 -24.24 -86.43
CA SER A 569 -37.58 -23.15 -86.55
C SER A 569 -37.87 -22.28 -85.31
N SER A 570 -38.28 -21.01 -85.44
CA SER A 570 -37.93 -19.87 -86.35
C SER A 570 -38.87 -18.68 -86.06
N GLU A 571 -38.51 -17.45 -86.46
CA GLU A 571 -39.24 -16.19 -86.22
C GLU A 571 -39.24 -15.76 -84.73
N GLY A 572 -39.31 -14.49 -84.31
CA GLY A 572 -39.34 -13.15 -84.94
C GLY A 572 -39.76 -12.14 -83.83
N PHE A 573 -39.32 -10.87 -83.72
CA PHE A 573 -39.50 -9.73 -84.63
C PHE A 573 -38.74 -8.48 -84.06
N PHE A 574 -38.01 -7.70 -84.89
CA PHE A 574 -37.78 -6.22 -84.85
C PHE A 574 -37.12 -5.56 -83.58
N SER A 575 -36.49 -4.37 -83.60
CA SER A 575 -36.32 -3.34 -84.65
C SER A 575 -35.04 -2.46 -84.51
N SER A 576 -34.29 -2.31 -85.61
CA SER A 576 -33.56 -1.13 -86.17
C SER A 576 -32.55 -0.22 -85.39
N PRO A 577 -31.61 0.50 -86.10
CA PRO A 577 -30.43 1.16 -85.51
C PRO A 577 -30.11 2.61 -86.03
N GLN A 578 -28.87 3.09 -85.77
CA GLN A 578 -28.17 4.28 -86.33
C GLN A 578 -28.47 5.64 -85.62
N HIS A 579 -27.53 6.58 -85.46
CA HIS A 579 -26.63 7.19 -86.48
C HIS A 579 -25.26 7.67 -85.93
N ASN A 580 -24.27 7.83 -86.82
CA ASN A 580 -22.94 8.44 -86.57
C ASN A 580 -22.89 9.91 -87.00
N HIS A 581 -21.93 10.71 -86.49
CA HIS A 581 -20.96 11.48 -87.30
C HIS A 581 -19.79 12.05 -86.47
N PHE A 582 -18.71 12.43 -87.16
CA PHE A 582 -17.34 12.80 -86.71
C PHE A 582 -16.87 14.08 -87.50
N PRO A 583 -15.64 14.65 -87.37
CA PRO A 583 -14.65 14.71 -86.26
C PRO A 583 -13.91 16.09 -86.07
N HIS A 584 -13.05 16.16 -85.03
CA HIS A 584 -11.75 16.89 -84.88
C HIS A 584 -11.60 18.42 -85.13
N TYR A 585 -10.82 19.19 -84.35
CA TYR A 585 -9.52 18.93 -83.66
C TYR A 585 -9.50 19.36 -82.16
N GLY A 586 -8.51 19.04 -81.30
CA GLY A 586 -7.35 18.12 -81.43
C GLY A 586 -5.96 18.72 -81.12
N ILE A 587 -5.45 18.63 -79.87
CA ILE A 587 -4.04 18.90 -79.46
C ILE A 587 -3.64 18.03 -78.24
N PHE A 588 -2.45 17.38 -78.29
CA PHE A 588 -1.61 16.73 -77.23
C PHE A 588 -2.27 16.13 -75.95
N LYS A 589 -2.02 14.87 -75.51
CA LYS A 589 -0.73 14.16 -75.33
C LYS A 589 -0.89 12.61 -75.24
N GLN A 590 0.20 11.85 -75.02
CA GLN A 590 0.26 10.37 -75.04
C GLN A 590 -0.16 9.65 -73.71
N PRO A 591 -0.48 8.32 -73.72
CA PRO A 591 -1.11 7.61 -72.59
C PRO A 591 -0.27 6.49 -71.90
N CYS A 592 -0.65 6.08 -70.67
CA CYS A 592 -0.42 4.73 -70.11
C CYS A 592 -1.25 4.42 -68.83
N CYS A 593 -2.00 3.30 -68.87
CA CYS A 593 -2.37 2.35 -67.78
C CYS A 593 -3.24 2.76 -66.55
N LEU A 594 -3.98 1.74 -66.05
CA LEU A 594 -4.82 1.68 -64.81
C LEU A 594 -6.11 2.54 -64.85
N GLN A 595 -7.24 2.20 -64.20
CA GLN A 595 -7.67 1.02 -63.42
C GLN A 595 -9.22 0.94 -63.45
N ASP A 596 -9.84 -0.23 -63.24
CA ASP A 596 -11.27 -0.32 -62.92
C ASP A 596 -11.54 -1.36 -61.82
N SER A 597 -12.29 -0.95 -60.79
CA SER A 597 -12.66 -1.74 -59.59
C SER A 597 -13.78 -1.06 -58.79
N GLY A 598 -14.67 -0.28 -59.43
CA GLY A 598 -15.62 0.59 -58.70
C GLY A 598 -16.86 -0.09 -58.12
N CYS A 599 -17.42 -1.09 -58.82
CA CYS A 599 -18.84 -1.44 -58.67
C CYS A 599 -19.20 -2.28 -57.42
N VAL A 600 -18.28 -3.12 -56.92
CA VAL A 600 -18.58 -4.08 -55.84
C VAL A 600 -18.74 -3.41 -54.46
N GLY A 601 -18.09 -2.25 -54.25
CA GLY A 601 -18.03 -1.58 -52.95
C GLY A 601 -19.35 -0.94 -52.50
N GLN A 602 -20.19 -0.46 -53.42
CA GLN A 602 -21.42 0.25 -53.06
C GLN A 602 -22.50 -0.72 -52.54
N ALA A 603 -22.76 -1.82 -53.25
CA ALA A 603 -23.77 -2.80 -52.85
C ALA A 603 -23.51 -3.37 -51.44
N MET A 604 -22.24 -3.70 -51.13
CA MET A 604 -21.85 -4.22 -49.81
C MET A 604 -21.90 -3.17 -48.68
N MET A 605 -22.03 -1.88 -49.03
CA MET A 605 -22.21 -0.78 -48.08
C MET A 605 -23.69 -0.47 -47.85
N GLU A 606 -24.53 -0.54 -48.89
CA GLU A 606 -26.00 -0.47 -48.77
C GLU A 606 -26.56 -1.66 -47.97
N GLU A 607 -26.10 -2.88 -48.25
CA GLU A 607 -26.46 -4.09 -47.48
C GLU A 607 -26.11 -3.93 -45.99
N ARG A 608 -24.92 -3.37 -45.68
CA ARG A 608 -24.48 -3.13 -44.30
C ARG A 608 -25.28 -2.03 -43.60
N LEU A 609 -25.72 -1.01 -44.34
CA LEU A 609 -26.61 0.03 -43.82
C LEU A 609 -28.02 -0.52 -43.56
N MET A 610 -28.58 -1.35 -44.44
CA MET A 610 -29.83 -2.07 -44.18
C MET A 610 -29.73 -2.98 -42.96
N MET A 611 -28.62 -3.70 -42.78
CA MET A 611 -28.38 -4.53 -41.59
C MET A 611 -28.34 -3.69 -40.30
N GLN A 612 -27.65 -2.55 -40.29
CA GLN A 612 -27.63 -1.66 -39.12
C GLN A 612 -28.99 -1.02 -38.85
N GLN A 613 -29.74 -0.68 -39.90
CA GLN A 613 -31.08 -0.13 -39.74
C GLN A 613 -32.06 -1.18 -39.20
N GLN A 614 -31.96 -2.44 -39.64
CA GLN A 614 -32.79 -3.51 -39.10
C GLN A 614 -32.44 -3.83 -37.63
N GLN A 615 -31.15 -3.85 -37.27
CA GLN A 615 -30.71 -4.02 -35.88
C GLN A 615 -31.20 -2.87 -34.98
N MET A 616 -31.17 -1.63 -35.47
CA MET A 616 -31.71 -0.47 -34.74
C MET A 616 -33.23 -0.57 -34.51
N GLU A 617 -33.97 -1.09 -35.49
CA GLU A 617 -35.41 -1.38 -35.32
C GLU A 617 -35.67 -2.55 -34.36
N ASP A 618 -34.85 -3.59 -34.36
CA ASP A 618 -34.97 -4.71 -33.43
C ASP A 618 -34.62 -4.31 -31.99
N ASP A 619 -33.54 -3.56 -31.79
CA ASP A 619 -33.19 -2.96 -30.50
C ASP A 619 -34.30 -2.02 -30.00
N GLN A 620 -34.91 -1.21 -30.88
CA GLN A 620 -36.04 -0.36 -30.50
C GLN A 620 -37.29 -1.20 -30.14
N ARG A 621 -37.63 -2.22 -30.93
CA ARG A 621 -38.74 -3.15 -30.60
C ARG A 621 -38.50 -3.87 -29.27
N TRP A 622 -37.26 -4.24 -28.98
CA TRP A 622 -36.87 -4.87 -27.71
C TRP A 622 -36.98 -3.90 -26.53
N LEU A 623 -36.49 -2.66 -26.68
CA LEU A 623 -36.64 -1.61 -25.67
C LEU A 623 -38.10 -1.23 -25.40
N GLU A 624 -38.95 -1.18 -26.43
CA GLU A 624 -40.39 -0.95 -26.28
C GLU A 624 -41.11 -2.13 -25.57
N GLN A 625 -40.65 -3.37 -25.77
CA GLN A 625 -41.13 -4.52 -24.98
C GLN A 625 -40.66 -4.46 -23.52
N GLU A 626 -39.39 -4.13 -23.25
CA GLU A 626 -38.84 -4.06 -21.90
C GLU A 626 -39.41 -2.88 -21.09
N GLU A 627 -39.65 -1.73 -21.73
CA GLU A 627 -40.39 -0.61 -21.12
C GLU A 627 -41.85 -0.99 -20.84
N SER A 628 -42.53 -1.67 -21.77
CA SER A 628 -43.89 -2.22 -21.54
C SER A 628 -43.92 -3.21 -20.37
N PHE A 629 -42.90 -4.05 -20.23
CA PHE A 629 -42.75 -5.00 -19.13
C PHE A 629 -42.52 -4.28 -17.79
N MET A 630 -41.64 -3.27 -17.75
CA MET A 630 -41.45 -2.41 -16.57
C MET A 630 -42.72 -1.62 -16.18
N VAL A 631 -43.43 -1.04 -17.16
CA VAL A 631 -44.70 -0.34 -16.92
C VAL A 631 -45.76 -1.31 -16.38
N THR A 632 -45.78 -2.56 -16.86
CA THR A 632 -46.65 -3.62 -16.35
C THR A 632 -46.28 -4.03 -14.92
N LEU A 633 -44.99 -4.17 -14.58
CA LEU A 633 -44.55 -4.37 -13.20
C LEU A 633 -44.97 -3.21 -12.29
N ILE A 634 -44.74 -1.97 -12.71
CA ILE A 634 -45.07 -0.76 -11.95
C ILE A 634 -46.59 -0.66 -11.71
N ASN A 635 -47.42 -1.00 -12.70
CA ASN A 635 -48.87 -1.04 -12.54
C ASN A 635 -49.35 -2.22 -11.70
N THR A 636 -48.67 -3.37 -11.73
CA THR A 636 -48.92 -4.50 -10.84
C THR A 636 -48.60 -4.14 -9.38
N CYS A 637 -47.50 -3.43 -9.13
CA CYS A 637 -47.14 -2.90 -7.81
C CYS A 637 -48.14 -1.85 -7.28
N LYS A 638 -48.82 -1.09 -8.17
CA LYS A 638 -49.92 -0.19 -7.77
C LYS A 638 -51.21 -0.94 -7.38
N HIS A 639 -51.40 -2.18 -7.84
CA HIS A 639 -52.61 -2.96 -7.57
C HIS A 639 -52.56 -3.83 -6.29
N ARG A 640 -51.42 -3.86 -5.57
CA ARG A 640 -51.31 -4.51 -4.25
C ARG A 640 -50.73 -3.58 -3.18
N ASN A 641 -51.52 -2.60 -2.75
CA ASN A 641 -51.50 -2.11 -1.37
C ASN A 641 -52.77 -1.28 -1.05
N ILE A 642 -53.82 -1.96 -0.58
CA ILE A 642 -54.99 -1.31 0.07
C ILE A 642 -55.06 -1.79 1.52
N HIS A 643 -54.20 -1.19 2.35
CA HIS A 643 -54.34 -0.98 3.80
C HIS A 643 -53.10 -0.17 4.24
N THR A 644 -53.20 1.08 4.73
CA THR A 644 -54.39 1.92 4.98
C THR A 644 -54.00 3.41 4.95
N GLN A 645 -54.92 4.30 4.49
CA GLN A 645 -54.88 5.79 4.58
C GLN A 645 -53.72 6.52 3.83
N ALA A 646 -53.95 7.37 2.81
CA ALA A 646 -54.69 8.66 2.70
C ALA A 646 -53.77 9.89 2.97
N ILE A 647 -53.79 11.01 2.21
CA ILE A 647 -54.64 11.42 1.07
C ILE A 647 -53.91 12.39 0.08
N LEU A 648 -54.23 12.21 -1.22
CA LEU A 648 -54.24 13.13 -2.39
C LEU A 648 -53.56 14.53 -2.38
N TYR A 649 -52.83 14.86 -3.47
CA TYR A 649 -52.89 16.17 -4.18
C TYR A 649 -52.61 16.01 -5.70
N LYS A 650 -52.99 16.99 -6.53
CA LYS A 650 -52.96 16.94 -8.03
C LYS A 650 -51.86 17.81 -8.67
N HIS A 651 -51.44 17.45 -9.89
CA HIS A 651 -50.57 18.25 -10.78
C HIS A 651 -51.27 19.42 -11.48
N VAL A 652 -50.54 20.54 -11.66
CA VAL A 652 -50.58 21.45 -12.84
C VAL A 652 -49.14 21.98 -13.08
N ALA A 653 -48.80 22.45 -14.28
CA ALA A 653 -47.45 22.89 -14.69
C ALA A 653 -47.49 24.18 -15.60
N PRO A 654 -46.43 24.66 -16.30
CA PRO A 654 -45.94 26.04 -16.09
C PRO A 654 -45.77 26.94 -17.36
N PRO A 655 -45.39 28.24 -17.21
CA PRO A 655 -44.76 29.06 -18.27
C PRO A 655 -43.30 29.50 -17.96
N LYS A 656 -42.67 30.32 -18.83
CA LYS A 656 -41.20 30.50 -18.98
C LYS A 656 -40.70 31.97 -19.10
N LYS A 657 -39.53 32.30 -18.51
CA LYS A 657 -38.45 33.26 -18.96
C LYS A 657 -38.82 34.77 -19.16
N PRO A 658 -37.86 35.72 -19.38
CA PRO A 658 -36.39 35.86 -19.11
C PRO A 658 -36.14 37.11 -18.17
N PRO A 659 -35.15 38.06 -18.28
CA PRO A 659 -33.81 38.13 -18.90
C PRO A 659 -32.63 38.65 -17.99
N ARG A 660 -32.26 39.96 -18.06
CA ARG A 660 -31.05 40.69 -17.55
C ARG A 660 -31.22 42.23 -17.89
N PRO A 661 -30.29 43.21 -17.63
CA PRO A 661 -28.87 43.18 -17.17
C PRO A 661 -28.47 44.21 -16.05
N GLY A 662 -27.17 44.30 -15.69
CA GLY A 662 -26.57 45.39 -14.88
C GLY A 662 -25.11 45.14 -14.38
N ALA A 663 -24.26 46.18 -14.34
CA ALA A 663 -22.85 46.26 -13.86
C ALA A 663 -22.51 47.74 -13.51
N PRO A 664 -21.30 48.23 -13.09
CA PRO A 664 -19.98 47.63 -12.72
C PRO A 664 -19.64 47.88 -11.21
N GLY A 665 -18.41 47.95 -10.64
CA GLY A 665 -17.02 47.56 -11.00
C GLY A 665 -15.91 48.60 -10.64
N HIS A 666 -14.63 48.16 -10.53
CA HIS A 666 -13.35 48.93 -10.34
C HIS A 666 -13.03 49.53 -8.93
N PRO A 667 -11.78 50.02 -8.63
CA PRO A 667 -10.49 49.26 -8.63
C PRO A 667 -9.44 49.66 -7.53
N GLY A 668 -8.27 48.98 -7.49
CA GLY A 668 -6.99 49.46 -6.87
C GLY A 668 -6.24 48.35 -6.07
N ASN A 669 -4.94 48.02 -6.21
CA ASN A 669 -3.64 48.76 -6.28
C ASN A 669 -3.10 49.22 -4.90
N LEU A 670 -1.81 49.08 -4.51
CA LEU A 670 -0.58 48.55 -5.18
C LEU A 670 0.55 48.27 -4.13
N ALA A 671 1.49 47.33 -4.39
CA ALA A 671 2.89 47.29 -3.86
C ALA A 671 3.07 47.23 -2.30
N SER A 672 4.24 47.05 -1.63
CA SER A 672 5.60 46.45 -1.80
C SER A 672 6.28 46.45 -0.39
N LEU A 673 7.46 45.90 -0.03
CA LEU A 673 8.59 45.18 -0.67
C LEU A 673 9.33 44.32 0.42
N CYS A 674 10.48 43.71 0.10
CA CYS A 674 11.41 43.03 1.07
C CYS A 674 12.61 43.94 1.43
N PRO A 675 13.46 43.61 2.44
CA PRO A 675 14.62 42.73 2.16
C PRO A 675 15.04 41.76 3.30
N VAL A 676 16.17 41.07 3.06
CA VAL A 676 16.81 39.98 3.82
C VAL A 676 17.65 40.49 5.01
N ASP A 677 17.86 39.65 6.03
CA ASP A 677 19.12 39.63 6.79
C ASP A 677 19.52 38.20 7.24
N SER A 678 20.76 37.97 7.69
CA SER A 678 21.39 36.64 7.75
C SER A 678 22.27 36.37 8.99
N TYR A 679 22.06 35.24 9.68
CA TYR A 679 22.93 34.74 10.77
C TYR A 679 23.15 33.23 10.72
N ASN A 680 24.39 32.76 10.95
CA ASN A 680 24.78 31.35 10.83
C ASN A 680 26.08 31.02 11.60
N GLU A 681 25.97 30.61 12.87
CA GLU A 681 26.98 29.89 13.68
C GLU A 681 26.24 29.10 14.78
N GLY A 682 26.78 28.04 15.40
CA GLY A 682 28.09 27.43 15.17
C GLY A 682 28.67 26.63 16.37
N VAL A 683 27.86 25.90 17.14
CA VAL A 683 28.32 25.23 18.38
C VAL A 683 28.94 23.85 18.10
N LYS A 684 30.23 23.69 18.43
CA LYS A 684 30.91 22.38 18.48
C LYS A 684 30.67 21.70 19.81
N LEU A 685 30.39 20.39 19.79
CA LEU A 685 30.54 19.50 20.94
C LEU A 685 31.81 18.65 20.77
N GLN A 686 32.54 18.44 21.86
CA GLN A 686 33.71 17.53 21.89
C GLN A 686 33.23 16.10 22.17
N PRO A 687 33.88 15.06 21.60
CA PRO A 687 33.54 13.68 21.92
C PRO A 687 34.11 13.29 23.30
N GLN A 688 33.26 12.82 24.20
CA GLN A 688 33.68 11.99 25.33
C GLN A 688 33.86 10.55 24.84
N GLU A 689 34.98 9.91 25.18
CA GLU A 689 35.17 8.49 24.90
C GLU A 689 34.30 7.65 25.85
N ILE A 690 33.40 6.84 25.28
CA ILE A 690 32.64 5.83 26.00
C ILE A 690 33.24 4.46 25.69
N SER A 691 34.17 4.00 26.54
CA SER A 691 34.66 2.63 26.49
C SER A 691 33.67 1.70 27.22
N PRO A 692 33.05 0.71 26.54
CA PRO A 692 32.23 -0.29 27.22
C PRO A 692 33.12 -1.21 28.08
N PRO A 693 32.64 -1.68 29.24
CA PRO A 693 33.41 -2.57 30.11
C PRO A 693 33.67 -3.94 29.45
N PRO A 694 34.79 -4.63 29.75
CA PRO A 694 35.14 -5.90 29.12
C PRO A 694 34.15 -7.03 29.43
N THR A 695 33.79 -7.84 28.43
CA THR A 695 32.94 -9.04 28.58
C THR A 695 33.64 -10.24 29.23
N ALA A 696 34.96 -10.22 29.36
CA ALA A 696 35.74 -11.27 30.01
C ALA A 696 36.97 -10.69 30.72
N ASN A 697 37.32 -11.27 31.87
CA ASN A 697 38.43 -10.84 32.73
C ASN A 697 39.77 -11.45 32.23
N LEU A 698 40.16 -11.04 31.02
CA LEU A 698 41.38 -11.42 30.31
C LEU A 698 42.30 -10.20 30.18
N ASP A 699 43.62 -10.41 30.22
CA ASP A 699 44.57 -9.35 29.83
C ASP A 699 44.41 -9.05 28.33
N ARG A 700 44.28 -7.76 27.99
CA ARG A 700 44.13 -7.26 26.62
C ARG A 700 45.40 -6.63 26.07
N SER A 701 46.47 -6.60 26.85
CA SER A 701 47.77 -6.06 26.45
C SER A 701 48.34 -6.87 25.27
N ASN A 702 48.40 -6.25 24.08
CA ASN A 702 48.73 -6.88 22.79
C ASN A 702 47.71 -7.92 22.25
N ASP A 703 46.44 -7.88 22.66
CA ASP A 703 45.40 -8.70 22.02
C ASP A 703 45.00 -8.11 20.65
N LYS A 704 45.77 -8.45 19.60
CA LYS A 704 45.52 -8.01 18.22
C LYS A 704 44.08 -8.25 17.75
N VAL A 705 43.38 -9.28 18.24
CA VAL A 705 41.99 -9.56 17.84
C VAL A 705 41.06 -8.50 18.45
N TYR A 706 41.20 -8.23 19.75
CA TYR A 706 40.50 -7.16 20.45
C TYR A 706 40.79 -5.77 19.84
N GLU A 707 42.05 -5.49 19.49
CA GLU A 707 42.45 -4.25 18.82
C GLU A 707 41.73 -4.07 17.47
N ASN A 708 41.69 -5.11 16.63
CA ASN A 708 41.06 -5.03 15.31
C ASN A 708 39.52 -5.00 15.38
N VAL A 709 38.89 -5.72 16.32
CA VAL A 709 37.44 -5.57 16.60
C VAL A 709 37.14 -4.14 17.05
N THR A 710 37.95 -3.59 17.96
CA THR A 710 37.83 -2.19 18.39
C THR A 710 38.01 -1.21 17.23
N GLY A 711 38.93 -1.48 16.29
CA GLY A 711 39.12 -0.70 15.07
C GLY A 711 37.91 -0.74 14.13
N LEU A 712 37.30 -1.91 13.94
CA LEU A 712 36.07 -2.07 13.15
C LEU A 712 34.88 -1.35 13.80
N VAL A 713 34.70 -1.47 15.11
CA VAL A 713 33.67 -0.74 15.87
C VAL A 713 33.88 0.78 15.75
N LYS A 714 35.13 1.26 15.86
CA LYS A 714 35.45 2.69 15.66
C LYS A 714 35.11 3.18 14.24
N ALA A 715 35.41 2.41 13.20
CA ALA A 715 35.04 2.74 11.81
C ALA A 715 33.51 2.82 11.63
N VAL A 716 32.75 1.93 12.25
CA VAL A 716 31.27 1.96 12.23
C VAL A 716 30.71 3.18 12.98
N ILE A 717 31.30 3.55 14.13
CA ILE A 717 30.91 4.76 14.87
C ILE A 717 31.23 6.03 14.07
N GLU A 718 32.39 6.10 13.42
CA GLU A 718 32.75 7.26 12.59
C GLU A 718 31.81 7.40 11.39
N MET A 719 31.49 6.29 10.71
CA MET A 719 30.47 6.23 9.67
C MET A 719 29.10 6.70 10.20
N SER A 720 28.71 6.32 11.42
CA SER A 720 27.47 6.77 12.08
C SER A 720 27.41 8.27 12.30
N ASN A 721 28.54 8.88 12.69
CA ASN A 721 28.64 10.33 12.85
C ASN A 721 28.64 11.09 11.51
N ARG A 722 29.30 10.54 10.49
CA ARG A 722 29.45 11.19 9.17
C ARG A 722 28.22 11.04 8.27
N ILE A 723 27.46 9.95 8.36
CA ILE A 723 26.38 9.64 7.41
C ILE A 723 25.25 10.70 7.36
N GLN A 724 24.96 11.41 8.45
CA GLN A 724 23.85 12.35 8.52
C GLN A 724 24.05 13.56 7.59
N PRO A 725 25.14 14.36 7.73
CA PRO A 725 25.45 15.42 6.76
C PRO A 725 25.92 14.90 5.40
N ALA A 726 26.49 13.69 5.31
CA ALA A 726 27.21 13.24 4.12
C ALA A 726 26.39 13.16 2.82
N ALA A 727 27.08 13.48 1.72
CA ALA A 727 26.64 13.39 0.34
C ALA A 727 26.79 11.95 -0.23
N PRO A 728 26.04 11.56 -1.28
CA PRO A 728 26.05 10.20 -1.83
C PRO A 728 27.41 9.65 -2.26
N GLU A 729 28.30 10.55 -2.68
CA GLU A 729 29.65 10.26 -3.13
C GLU A 729 30.53 9.76 -1.96
N GLU A 730 30.23 10.20 -0.74
CA GLU A 730 30.96 9.86 0.48
C GLU A 730 30.53 8.52 1.10
N TYR A 731 29.41 7.94 0.67
CA TYR A 731 28.95 6.64 1.19
C TYR A 731 29.91 5.50 0.82
N VAL A 732 30.59 5.63 -0.34
CA VAL A 732 31.57 4.65 -0.82
C VAL A 732 32.86 4.63 0.00
N PRO A 733 33.56 5.75 0.29
CA PRO A 733 34.72 5.73 1.18
C PRO A 733 34.38 5.23 2.59
N MET A 734 33.27 5.66 3.21
CA MET A 734 32.89 5.17 4.55
C MET A 734 32.72 3.64 4.61
N VAL A 735 32.02 3.03 3.64
CA VAL A 735 31.86 1.56 3.59
C VAL A 735 33.17 0.85 3.22
N LYS A 736 34.09 1.50 2.50
CA LYS A 736 35.45 0.98 2.27
C LYS A 736 36.31 1.01 3.53
N GLU A 737 36.18 2.03 4.38
CA GLU A 737 36.90 2.13 5.66
C GLU A 737 36.47 0.98 6.59
N VAL A 738 35.16 0.75 6.75
CA VAL A 738 34.60 -0.41 7.47
C VAL A 738 35.05 -1.75 6.86
N GLY A 739 34.98 -1.89 5.54
CA GLY A 739 35.40 -3.12 4.84
C GLY A 739 36.92 -3.39 4.89
N LEU A 740 37.74 -2.35 5.08
CA LEU A 740 39.19 -2.49 5.30
C LEU A 740 39.46 -2.97 6.73
N ALA A 741 38.82 -2.37 7.74
CA ALA A 741 38.94 -2.80 9.13
C ALA A 741 38.51 -4.26 9.33
N LEU A 742 37.41 -4.69 8.70
CA LEU A 742 37.00 -6.10 8.73
C LEU A 742 38.05 -7.02 8.09
N ARG A 743 38.70 -6.62 6.99
CA ARG A 743 39.75 -7.45 6.36
C ARG A 743 40.94 -7.66 7.29
N THR A 744 41.37 -6.62 8.01
CA THR A 744 42.48 -6.72 8.97
C THR A 744 42.09 -7.60 10.16
N LEU A 745 40.85 -7.50 10.65
CA LEU A 745 40.31 -8.40 11.66
C LEU A 745 40.32 -9.86 11.20
N LEU A 746 39.74 -10.16 10.04
CA LEU A 746 39.66 -11.53 9.52
C LEU A 746 41.05 -12.17 9.35
N ALA A 747 42.00 -11.46 8.76
CA ALA A 747 43.39 -11.94 8.62
C ALA A 747 44.07 -12.19 9.98
N THR A 748 43.81 -11.35 10.99
CA THR A 748 44.33 -11.54 12.36
C THR A 748 43.68 -12.76 13.04
N VAL A 749 42.41 -13.05 12.74
CA VAL A 749 41.73 -14.26 13.21
C VAL A 749 42.27 -15.50 12.50
N ASP A 750 42.55 -15.44 11.20
CA ASP A 750 43.21 -16.52 10.45
C ASP A 750 44.61 -16.85 11.01
N GLU A 751 45.40 -15.84 11.41
CA GLU A 751 46.66 -16.03 12.17
C GLU A 751 46.44 -16.69 13.55
N THR A 752 45.26 -16.52 14.16
CA THR A 752 44.95 -16.98 15.52
C THR A 752 44.36 -18.39 15.57
N ILE A 753 43.56 -18.79 14.56
CA ILE A 753 42.89 -20.10 14.49
C ILE A 753 43.83 -21.29 14.78
N PRO A 754 45.05 -21.40 14.21
CA PRO A 754 45.95 -22.53 14.45
C PRO A 754 46.41 -22.72 15.90
N VAL A 755 46.27 -21.69 16.74
CA VAL A 755 46.66 -21.72 18.16
C VAL A 755 45.49 -22.17 19.06
N LEU A 756 44.25 -22.08 18.56
CA LEU A 756 43.04 -22.44 19.30
C LEU A 756 42.67 -23.93 19.12
N PRO A 757 41.90 -24.55 20.04
CA PRO A 757 41.51 -25.95 19.94
C PRO A 757 40.65 -26.21 18.70
N ALA A 758 40.92 -27.33 18.00
CA ALA A 758 40.26 -27.70 16.75
C ALA A 758 38.72 -27.83 16.86
N SER A 759 38.19 -28.07 18.07
CA SER A 759 36.74 -28.07 18.34
C SER A 759 36.08 -26.71 18.12
N THR A 760 36.79 -25.58 18.27
CA THR A 760 36.24 -24.23 18.08
C THR A 760 36.46 -23.66 16.67
N HIS A 761 37.29 -24.30 15.83
CA HIS A 761 37.59 -23.81 14.48
C HIS A 761 36.33 -23.63 13.63
N ARG A 762 35.40 -24.60 13.69
CA ARG A 762 34.12 -24.55 12.95
C ARG A 762 33.22 -23.41 13.40
N GLU A 763 33.20 -23.05 14.69
CA GLU A 763 32.41 -21.96 15.23
C GLU A 763 32.96 -20.61 14.73
N ILE A 764 34.29 -20.45 14.76
CA ILE A 764 35.01 -19.28 14.26
C ILE A 764 34.81 -19.13 12.73
N GLU A 765 34.95 -20.20 11.95
CA GLU A 765 34.67 -20.18 10.50
C GLU A 765 33.25 -19.72 10.17
N MET A 766 32.24 -20.12 10.97
CA MET A 766 30.85 -19.71 10.74
C MET A 766 30.66 -18.22 11.07
N ALA A 767 31.28 -17.71 12.13
CA ALA A 767 31.28 -16.28 12.46
C ALA A 767 32.04 -15.44 11.40
N GLN A 768 33.18 -15.91 10.88
CA GLN A 768 33.87 -15.26 9.76
C GLN A 768 33.00 -15.22 8.49
N LYS A 769 32.22 -16.27 8.20
CA LYS A 769 31.28 -16.32 7.07
C LYS A 769 30.09 -15.36 7.27
N LEU A 770 29.59 -15.24 8.50
CA LEU A 770 28.55 -14.26 8.87
C LEU A 770 29.03 -12.83 8.59
N LEU A 771 30.19 -12.41 9.12
CA LEU A 771 30.74 -11.06 8.90
C LEU A 771 30.94 -10.70 7.42
N ASN A 772 31.31 -11.67 6.57
CA ASN A 772 31.41 -11.45 5.12
C ASN A 772 30.03 -11.24 4.48
N SER A 773 28.98 -11.90 4.99
CA SER A 773 27.59 -11.67 4.60
C SER A 773 27.10 -10.29 5.06
N ASP A 774 27.43 -9.87 6.28
CA ASP A 774 27.01 -8.57 6.84
C ASP A 774 27.64 -7.40 6.10
N LEU A 775 28.93 -7.51 5.71
CA LEU A 775 29.57 -6.53 4.83
C LEU A 775 28.92 -6.51 3.44
N ALA A 776 28.50 -7.66 2.90
CA ALA A 776 27.79 -7.72 1.62
C ALA A 776 26.41 -7.04 1.70
N GLU A 777 25.67 -7.24 2.80
CA GLU A 777 24.39 -6.56 3.03
C GLU A 777 24.57 -5.07 3.30
N LEU A 778 25.62 -4.64 4.03
CA LEU A 778 25.99 -3.23 4.19
C LEU A 778 26.26 -2.57 2.82
N ILE A 779 27.01 -3.23 1.94
CA ILE A 779 27.25 -2.77 0.56
C ILE A 779 25.93 -2.73 -0.24
N ALA A 780 24.99 -3.64 0.01
CA ALA A 780 23.66 -3.62 -0.62
C ALA A 780 22.80 -2.44 -0.11
N LYS A 781 22.75 -2.19 1.20
CA LYS A 781 22.09 -1.00 1.77
C LYS A 781 22.70 0.30 1.25
N MET A 782 24.02 0.38 1.14
CA MET A 782 24.74 1.53 0.60
C MET A 782 24.32 1.84 -0.85
N LYS A 783 24.26 0.82 -1.71
CA LYS A 783 23.80 0.97 -3.10
C LYS A 783 22.35 1.47 -3.16
N LEU A 784 21.48 1.01 -2.27
CA LEU A 784 20.11 1.52 -2.15
C LEU A 784 20.07 2.99 -1.66
N ALA A 785 20.87 3.35 -0.66
CA ALA A 785 20.96 4.72 -0.16
C ALA A 785 21.45 5.70 -1.24
N GLN A 786 22.38 5.29 -2.10
CA GLN A 786 22.79 6.07 -3.28
C GLN A 786 21.68 6.12 -4.35
N GLN A 787 21.05 4.98 -4.66
CA GLN A 787 20.01 4.89 -5.70
C GLN A 787 18.76 5.74 -5.38
N TYR A 788 18.41 5.86 -4.11
CA TYR A 788 17.18 6.51 -3.64
C TYR A 788 17.41 7.87 -2.95
N VAL A 789 18.59 8.47 -3.08
CA VAL A 789 18.93 9.75 -2.44
C VAL A 789 17.96 10.88 -2.78
N MET A 790 17.53 11.02 -4.05
CA MET A 790 16.58 12.05 -4.48
C MET A 790 15.10 11.68 -4.21
N THR A 791 14.82 11.03 -3.07
CA THR A 791 13.47 10.62 -2.67
C THR A 791 13.22 10.84 -1.18
N SER A 792 11.96 10.94 -0.77
CA SER A 792 11.57 11.03 0.65
C SER A 792 12.02 9.83 1.50
N LEU A 793 12.45 8.73 0.88
CA LEU A 793 12.99 7.55 1.55
C LEU A 793 14.50 7.65 1.87
N GLN A 794 15.20 8.74 1.50
CA GLN A 794 16.63 8.91 1.77
C GLN A 794 16.98 8.66 3.26
N LYS A 795 16.19 9.19 4.19
CA LYS A 795 16.37 9.02 5.64
C LYS A 795 16.18 7.57 6.08
N ASP A 796 15.19 6.87 5.54
CA ASP A 796 14.93 5.44 5.79
C ASP A 796 16.06 4.55 5.23
N TYR A 797 16.65 4.89 4.08
CA TYR A 797 17.79 4.14 3.53
C TYR A 797 19.13 4.46 4.23
N LYS A 798 19.36 5.71 4.67
CA LYS A 798 20.48 6.04 5.58
C LYS A 798 20.37 5.23 6.88
N LYS A 799 19.16 5.15 7.48
CA LYS A 799 18.91 4.32 8.67
C LYS A 799 19.17 2.83 8.41
N GLN A 800 18.72 2.27 7.29
CA GLN A 800 19.01 0.86 6.94
C GLN A 800 20.51 0.59 6.76
N MET A 801 21.26 1.54 6.18
CA MET A 801 22.72 1.43 6.05
C MET A 801 23.41 1.42 7.44
N LEU A 802 22.93 2.21 8.40
CA LEU A 802 23.42 2.15 9.78
C LEU A 802 23.06 0.84 10.49
N MET A 803 21.84 0.33 10.31
CA MET A 803 21.44 -0.93 10.93
C MET A 803 22.32 -2.10 10.46
N ALA A 804 22.70 -2.14 9.18
CA ALA A 804 23.65 -3.13 8.66
C ALA A 804 25.09 -2.94 9.22
N ALA A 805 25.55 -1.69 9.35
CA ALA A 805 26.86 -1.40 9.93
C ALA A 805 26.93 -1.75 11.43
N HIS A 806 25.86 -1.49 12.17
CA HIS A 806 25.75 -1.84 13.59
C HIS A 806 25.65 -3.36 13.81
N ALA A 807 24.95 -4.10 12.94
CA ALA A 807 24.93 -5.57 12.97
C ALA A 807 26.35 -6.14 12.80
N LEU A 808 27.08 -5.71 11.76
CA LEU A 808 28.47 -6.10 11.53
C LEU A 808 29.39 -5.81 12.74
N ALA A 809 29.16 -4.70 13.46
CA ALA A 809 29.91 -4.37 14.68
C ALA A 809 29.54 -5.27 15.88
N VAL A 810 28.27 -5.65 16.02
CA VAL A 810 27.80 -6.61 17.04
C VAL A 810 28.36 -8.00 16.77
N ASP A 811 28.29 -8.49 15.53
CA ASP A 811 28.80 -9.83 15.21
C ASP A 811 30.33 -9.91 15.23
N ALA A 812 31.03 -8.79 15.02
CA ALA A 812 32.47 -8.71 15.25
C ALA A 812 32.84 -8.84 16.74
N LYS A 813 31.98 -8.35 17.63
CA LYS A 813 32.08 -8.60 19.07
C LYS A 813 31.71 -10.05 19.41
N ASN A 814 30.67 -10.62 18.80
CA ASN A 814 30.31 -12.03 19.00
C ASN A 814 31.47 -12.97 18.61
N LEU A 815 32.20 -12.68 17.53
CA LEU A 815 33.42 -13.39 17.15
C LEU A 815 34.53 -13.28 18.21
N LEU A 816 34.74 -12.10 18.79
CA LEU A 816 35.68 -11.90 19.90
C LEU A 816 35.28 -12.73 21.13
N ASP A 817 34.01 -12.66 21.54
CA ASP A 817 33.50 -13.38 22.72
C ASP A 817 33.60 -14.91 22.52
N VAL A 818 33.46 -15.44 21.29
CA VAL A 818 33.74 -16.86 20.94
C VAL A 818 35.23 -17.19 21.05
N ILE A 819 36.11 -16.34 20.53
CA ILE A 819 37.58 -16.52 20.62
C ILE A 819 38.05 -16.48 22.08
N ASP A 820 37.49 -15.59 22.89
CA ASP A 820 37.81 -15.47 24.32
C ASP A 820 37.30 -16.64 25.14
N GLN A 821 36.10 -17.16 24.85
CA GLN A 821 35.65 -18.43 25.42
C GLN A 821 36.57 -19.60 25.05
N SER A 822 37.13 -19.60 23.83
CA SER A 822 38.12 -20.61 23.40
C SER A 822 39.44 -20.48 24.18
N ARG A 823 39.98 -19.26 24.31
CA ARG A 823 41.17 -18.95 25.13
C ARG A 823 40.97 -19.35 26.60
N LEU A 824 39.82 -19.05 27.21
CA LEU A 824 39.50 -19.42 28.60
C LEU A 824 39.42 -20.94 28.82
N LYS A 825 38.91 -21.70 27.84
CA LYS A 825 38.93 -23.18 27.88
C LYS A 825 40.38 -23.71 27.93
N MET A 826 41.31 -23.12 27.17
CA MET A 826 42.74 -23.51 27.20
C MET A 826 43.42 -23.20 28.56
N ILE A 827 43.14 -22.02 29.14
CA ILE A 827 43.67 -21.63 30.46
C ILE A 827 43.15 -22.56 31.56
N THR A 828 41.90 -23.00 31.45
CA THR A 828 41.30 -23.92 32.43
C THR A 828 41.88 -25.34 32.32
N GLN A 829 42.25 -25.79 31.13
CA GLN A 829 42.86 -27.11 30.89
C GLN A 829 44.36 -27.21 31.25
N THR A 830 45.03 -26.09 31.51
CA THR A 830 46.48 -26.05 31.81
C THR A 830 46.82 -25.98 33.31
N ARG A 831 45.82 -26.03 34.20
CA ARG A 831 46.04 -26.26 35.64
C ARG A 831 46.04 -27.77 35.95
N PRO A 832 47.13 -28.35 36.48
CA PRO A 832 47.09 -29.71 37.02
C PRO A 832 46.24 -29.76 38.30
N HIS A 833 45.72 -30.95 38.60
CA HIS A 833 45.14 -31.32 39.90
C HIS A 833 46.23 -31.61 40.94
#